data_AF-A0A2H0XSF9-F1
#
_entry.id   AF-A0A2H0XSF9-F1
#
_cell.length_a   1.000
_cell.length_b   1.000
_cell.length_c   1.000
_cell.angle_alpha   90.00
_cell.angle_beta   90.00
_cell.angle_gamma   90.00
#
_symmetry.space_group_name_H-M   'P 1'
#
loop_
_entity.id
_entity.type
_entity.pdbx_description
1 polymer ?
#
loop_
_entity_poly.entity_id
_entity_poly.type
_entity_poly.pdbx_seq_one_letter_code
_entity_poly.pdbx_strand_id
1 'polypeptide(L)'
;MKRIQSAFYSILILILILSFTCDHKFRNPLDPDTEIKPDEWAPTNLAATVIDDSHIRLIWTQEESRIEGFVIERKDGNANYKEVIRTDTTFFIDDSLNINIGYIYRITAFAGNNLSTAIVAERIQTAFPVPTNLNTVAINDQSIRLTWTDNCLFESGCRIERKTGTGSFVQIAEVAADQTTFDNTGLTYGETYTYRIRAYTQINQSGYSNENSAQMIIHAPTIISAIAIDDQSIHLTWTDNCSFESGFRVERKTSSGSFVQIAEVNANSTEYTETGLTYGETYTYRVRAYTQINQSDYSNEDSVQIMVFAPTNLSVTAIDDQSIRLIWTDNCSFETGYRIERKTGTGSFVQIAEVNANSTEYSETGLTYGETYTYRVRAYTQINQSDYSNEKSAQMTITAPTNLMATAIDDQTVRLNWTDNCLFESGYRIERKTGSGSFVQTAEVNANSTEYIETGLTYGETYTYRVRAYTQVNQSDYSNENSAQMTIQTPSNLTLTTNDIIFCINLTWTDNCSFEVGFRIERKIESGNFEQIAEVSLNTTEYTDCGLGTDIEYTYRIRAYTLLNQSNYSDEKTGHINETITDIDGNVYKTVKIGDQIWMAENLKVTHYRNGAEIPNVTDNTSWSALTTGAYCNYDNDANKVVTYGRLYNWYAVNDSRNIAPTGWHVPTDAEWQTLVDYLGGNIVAGDKMKEAGTTHWYSPNTGATNESGFLALPGGCRLVSGTYDYIGHDGYWWSALEGSSNYAWYRVLNYSNSYVNGYTYDKQYGFSVRCVRD
;
A
#
# COMPACT_ATOMS: atom_id res chain seq x y z
N MET A 1 6.32 45.84 -16.26
CA MET A 1 6.63 44.77 -17.25
C MET A 1 5.35 44.51 -18.04
N LYS A 2 5.37 44.69 -19.38
CA LYS A 2 4.25 44.63 -20.37
C LYS A 2 3.19 45.75 -20.21
N ARG A 3 3.12 46.84 -20.98
CA ARG A 3 3.37 47.20 -22.41
C ARG A 3 2.31 46.66 -23.39
N ILE A 4 1.84 47.55 -24.28
CA ILE A 4 1.07 47.38 -25.55
C ILE A 4 -0.46 47.56 -25.34
N GLN A 5 -1.24 48.40 -26.05
CA GLN A 5 -1.10 49.14 -27.31
C GLN A 5 -2.09 50.31 -27.39
N SER A 6 -1.69 51.41 -28.04
CA SER A 6 -2.56 52.39 -28.68
C SER A 6 -2.82 51.97 -30.14
N ALA A 7 -4.03 52.21 -30.67
CA ALA A 7 -4.33 52.33 -32.11
C ALA A 7 -5.81 52.76 -32.29
N PHE A 8 -6.05 53.98 -32.79
CA PHE A 8 -6.40 54.32 -34.19
C PHE A 8 -7.91 54.25 -34.52
N TYR A 9 -8.51 55.44 -34.59
CA TYR A 9 -9.17 56.03 -35.77
C TYR A 9 -10.00 55.13 -36.72
N SER A 10 -11.25 55.54 -36.88
CA SER A 10 -11.95 55.80 -38.15
C SER A 10 -13.13 54.88 -38.56
N ILE A 11 -14.12 55.58 -39.13
CA ILE A 11 -15.06 55.22 -40.22
C ILE A 11 -16.46 54.69 -39.83
N LEU A 12 -17.46 55.56 -39.98
CA LEU A 12 -18.52 55.51 -41.00
C LEU A 12 -19.27 56.86 -40.94
N ILE A 13 -19.11 57.86 -41.82
CA ILE A 13 -19.32 57.96 -43.27
C ILE A 13 -20.70 57.46 -43.73
N LEU A 14 -21.55 58.39 -44.18
CA LEU A 14 -22.20 58.38 -45.51
C LEU A 14 -22.84 59.77 -45.76
N ILE A 15 -22.21 60.65 -46.56
CA ILE A 15 -22.35 60.87 -48.02
C ILE A 15 -23.66 61.56 -48.42
N LEU A 16 -23.54 62.76 -48.99
CA LEU A 16 -23.98 63.15 -50.34
C LEU A 16 -23.56 64.62 -50.60
N ILE A 17 -23.14 65.12 -51.76
CA ILE A 17 -22.51 64.63 -53.00
C ILE A 17 -22.38 65.87 -53.91
N LEU A 18 -21.26 66.01 -54.65
CA LEU A 18 -21.07 66.77 -55.93
C LEU A 18 -21.34 68.32 -55.90
N SER A 19 -20.71 69.22 -56.67
CA SER A 19 -19.99 69.14 -57.94
C SER A 19 -19.48 70.54 -58.35
N PHE A 20 -18.25 70.62 -58.85
CA PHE A 20 -17.83 71.22 -60.15
C PHE A 20 -17.50 72.74 -60.26
N THR A 21 -16.29 72.98 -60.84
CA THR A 21 -15.87 73.94 -61.92
C THR A 21 -16.26 75.43 -61.78
N CYS A 22 -15.55 76.46 -62.25
CA CYS A 22 -14.52 76.65 -63.27
C CYS A 22 -13.93 78.08 -63.13
N ASP A 23 -12.87 78.37 -63.89
CA ASP A 23 -12.41 79.68 -64.37
C ASP A 23 -11.83 80.70 -63.37
N HIS A 24 -10.50 80.87 -63.32
CA HIS A 24 -9.63 81.59 -64.28
C HIS A 24 -9.43 83.06 -63.89
N LYS A 25 -8.19 83.44 -63.55
CA LYS A 25 -7.34 84.36 -64.34
C LYS A 25 -6.13 84.83 -63.54
N PHE A 26 -4.99 84.85 -64.24
CA PHE A 26 -3.89 85.77 -64.01
C PHE A 26 -4.44 87.16 -63.62
N ARG A 27 -4.01 87.69 -62.47
CA ARG A 27 -3.84 89.15 -62.33
C ARG A 27 -2.36 89.45 -62.40
N ASN A 28 -2.03 90.16 -63.47
CA ASN A 28 -0.77 90.83 -63.71
C ASN A 28 -0.47 91.76 -62.51
N PRO A 29 0.75 91.74 -61.95
CA PRO A 29 1.21 92.71 -60.96
C PRO A 29 1.25 94.11 -61.60
N LEU A 30 1.05 95.16 -60.82
CA LEU A 30 0.92 96.59 -61.21
C LEU A 30 -0.52 97.14 -61.30
N ASP A 31 -1.43 96.67 -60.43
CA ASP A 31 -2.63 97.42 -60.06
C ASP A 31 -2.46 97.97 -58.63
N PRO A 32 -2.24 99.28 -58.42
CA PRO A 32 -1.96 99.87 -57.11
C PRO A 32 -3.17 99.96 -56.16
N ASP A 33 -4.35 99.48 -56.56
CA ASP A 33 -5.57 99.53 -55.72
C ASP A 33 -6.29 98.17 -55.62
N THR A 34 -5.55 97.04 -55.53
CA THR A 34 -6.17 95.77 -55.13
C THR A 34 -6.55 95.79 -53.65
N GLU A 35 -7.79 96.16 -53.38
CA GLU A 35 -8.52 95.90 -52.14
C GLU A 35 -8.31 94.43 -51.72
N ILE A 36 -7.51 94.19 -50.67
CA ILE A 36 -7.35 92.86 -50.08
C ILE A 36 -8.70 92.50 -49.45
N LYS A 37 -9.27 91.37 -49.86
CA LYS A 37 -10.57 90.96 -49.33
C LYS A 37 -10.44 90.67 -47.82
N PRO A 38 -11.38 91.15 -46.99
CA PRO A 38 -11.38 90.93 -45.53
C PRO A 38 -11.22 89.47 -45.10
N ASP A 39 -11.60 88.51 -45.96
CA ASP A 39 -11.66 87.09 -45.61
C ASP A 39 -10.28 86.38 -45.63
N GLU A 40 -9.26 86.93 -46.28
CA GLU A 40 -7.98 86.24 -46.54
C GLU A 40 -6.94 86.34 -45.40
N TRP A 41 -7.26 87.03 -44.29
CA TRP A 41 -6.31 87.34 -43.20
C TRP A 41 -6.99 87.41 -41.81
N ALA A 42 -8.04 86.60 -41.61
CA ALA A 42 -8.67 86.42 -40.30
C ALA A 42 -7.82 85.55 -39.35
N PRO A 43 -7.89 85.77 -38.00
CA PRO A 43 -7.20 84.90 -37.04
C PRO A 43 -7.77 83.47 -37.04
N THR A 44 -6.96 82.47 -36.65
CA THR A 44 -7.35 81.04 -36.63
C THR A 44 -7.20 80.42 -35.23
N ASN A 45 -7.73 79.20 -35.04
CA ASN A 45 -7.55 78.38 -33.82
C ASN A 45 -7.92 79.05 -32.48
N LEU A 46 -8.99 79.82 -32.45
CA LEU A 46 -9.47 80.44 -31.21
C LEU A 46 -10.01 79.39 -30.22
N ALA A 47 -9.39 79.29 -29.05
CA ALA A 47 -9.80 78.45 -27.92
C ALA A 47 -10.06 79.28 -26.65
N ALA A 48 -11.11 78.92 -25.90
CA ALA A 48 -11.45 79.54 -24.63
C ALA A 48 -11.43 78.50 -23.49
N THR A 49 -10.95 78.86 -22.29
CA THR A 49 -10.90 77.97 -21.11
C THR A 49 -11.24 78.72 -19.83
N VAL A 50 -12.13 78.18 -19.00
CA VAL A 50 -12.47 78.73 -17.67
C VAL A 50 -11.33 78.46 -16.69
N ILE A 51 -10.94 79.47 -15.91
CA ILE A 51 -9.92 79.33 -14.85
C ILE A 51 -10.61 79.20 -13.48
N ASP A 52 -11.56 80.09 -13.20
CA ASP A 52 -12.33 80.14 -11.97
C ASP A 52 -13.71 80.78 -12.23
N ASP A 53 -14.37 81.27 -11.19
CA ASP A 53 -15.70 81.88 -11.26
C ASP A 53 -15.76 83.26 -11.95
N SER A 54 -14.61 83.87 -12.26
CA SER A 54 -14.51 85.23 -12.81
C SER A 54 -13.50 85.40 -13.96
N HIS A 55 -12.75 84.35 -14.31
CA HIS A 55 -11.71 84.42 -15.34
C HIS A 55 -11.87 83.39 -16.47
N ILE A 56 -11.78 83.85 -17.73
CA ILE A 56 -11.66 82.99 -18.92
C ILE A 56 -10.40 83.36 -19.70
N ARG A 57 -9.62 82.36 -20.09
CA ARG A 57 -8.47 82.50 -20.96
C ARG A 57 -8.84 82.24 -22.41
N LEU A 58 -8.43 83.14 -23.31
CA LEU A 58 -8.52 83.03 -24.77
C LEU A 58 -7.12 82.90 -25.39
N ILE A 59 -6.98 82.04 -26.40
CA ILE A 59 -5.75 81.86 -27.17
C ILE A 59 -6.12 81.66 -28.65
N TRP A 60 -5.41 82.30 -29.58
CA TRP A 60 -5.61 82.17 -31.04
C TRP A 60 -4.27 82.19 -31.80
N THR A 61 -4.30 82.11 -33.14
CA THR A 61 -3.12 82.10 -34.02
C THR A 61 -3.19 83.21 -35.08
N GLN A 62 -2.03 83.79 -35.41
CA GLN A 62 -1.85 84.79 -36.49
C GLN A 62 -1.13 84.14 -37.68
N GLU A 63 -1.74 84.20 -38.87
CA GLU A 63 -1.21 83.56 -40.09
C GLU A 63 -0.60 84.55 -41.11
N GLU A 64 -0.87 85.86 -40.97
CA GLU A 64 -0.44 86.90 -41.90
C GLU A 64 0.40 87.98 -41.18
N SER A 65 1.53 88.36 -41.77
CA SER A 65 2.54 89.22 -41.11
C SER A 65 2.20 90.71 -41.14
N ARG A 66 1.23 91.11 -41.97
CA ARG A 66 0.77 92.50 -42.13
C ARG A 66 -0.29 92.92 -41.11
N ILE A 67 -0.73 92.02 -40.23
CA ILE A 67 -1.68 92.32 -39.15
C ILE A 67 -0.98 93.14 -38.07
N GLU A 68 -1.53 94.30 -37.72
CA GLU A 68 -1.01 95.20 -36.69
C GLU A 68 -1.57 94.89 -35.30
N GLY A 69 -2.72 94.20 -35.22
CA GLY A 69 -3.30 93.73 -33.97
C GLY A 69 -4.68 93.10 -34.13
N PHE A 70 -5.29 92.81 -32.99
CA PHE A 70 -6.57 92.13 -32.85
C PHE A 70 -7.54 92.95 -32.02
N VAL A 71 -8.79 92.99 -32.47
CA VAL A 71 -9.92 93.46 -31.69
C VAL A 71 -10.60 92.23 -31.11
N ILE A 72 -10.61 92.11 -29.79
CA ILE A 72 -11.42 91.10 -29.10
C ILE A 72 -12.75 91.75 -28.76
N GLU A 73 -13.81 91.13 -29.24
CA GLU A 73 -15.17 91.52 -28.90
C GLU A 73 -15.88 90.36 -28.21
N ARG A 74 -16.66 90.69 -27.21
CA ARG A 74 -17.42 89.73 -26.41
C ARG A 74 -18.89 90.09 -26.48
N LYS A 75 -19.73 89.07 -26.50
CA LYS A 75 -21.15 89.20 -26.15
C LYS A 75 -21.52 88.20 -25.08
N ASP A 76 -22.51 88.57 -24.28
CA ASP A 76 -23.23 87.72 -23.34
C ASP A 76 -24.58 87.31 -23.96
N GLY A 77 -24.80 86.00 -24.14
CA GLY A 77 -26.03 85.48 -24.73
C GLY A 77 -26.37 86.06 -26.12
N ASN A 78 -27.54 86.69 -26.24
CA ASN A 78 -28.06 87.27 -27.49
C ASN A 78 -27.72 88.77 -27.68
N ALA A 79 -26.86 89.32 -26.82
CA ALA A 79 -26.43 90.71 -26.96
C ALA A 79 -25.57 90.93 -28.21
N ASN A 80 -25.43 92.20 -28.59
CA ASN A 80 -24.47 92.60 -29.61
C ASN A 80 -23.04 92.48 -29.07
N TYR A 81 -22.09 92.15 -29.95
CA TYR A 81 -20.67 92.16 -29.63
C TYR A 81 -20.23 93.58 -29.21
N LYS A 82 -19.48 93.65 -28.11
CA LYS A 82 -18.82 94.85 -27.63
C LYS A 82 -17.32 94.60 -27.62
N GLU A 83 -16.55 95.58 -28.08
CA GLU A 83 -15.10 95.57 -27.96
C GLU A 83 -14.71 95.51 -26.49
N VAL A 84 -13.97 94.46 -26.13
CA VAL A 84 -13.40 94.28 -24.78
C VAL A 84 -12.05 94.96 -24.74
N ILE A 85 -11.20 94.68 -25.74
CA ILE A 85 -9.84 95.22 -25.82
C ILE A 85 -9.29 95.11 -27.25
N ARG A 86 -8.31 95.96 -27.56
CA ARG A 86 -7.39 95.77 -28.69
C ARG A 86 -6.03 95.36 -28.19
N THR A 87 -5.44 94.35 -28.81
CA THR A 87 -4.14 93.81 -28.41
C THR A 87 -3.32 93.43 -29.64
N ASP A 88 -2.00 93.44 -29.51
CA ASP A 88 -1.04 92.94 -30.49
C ASP A 88 -0.58 91.50 -30.17
N THR A 89 -1.12 90.86 -29.13
CA THR A 89 -0.81 89.48 -28.75
C THR A 89 -1.83 88.49 -29.30
N THR A 90 -1.54 87.19 -29.18
CA THR A 90 -2.46 86.10 -29.54
C THR A 90 -3.07 85.39 -28.33
N PHE A 91 -3.09 86.04 -27.17
CA PHE A 91 -3.73 85.53 -25.95
C PHE A 91 -4.36 86.66 -25.13
N PHE A 92 -5.41 86.33 -24.36
CA PHE A 92 -6.07 87.27 -23.46
C PHE A 92 -6.69 86.53 -22.28
N ILE A 93 -6.67 87.09 -21.07
CA ILE A 93 -7.50 86.63 -19.95
C ILE A 93 -8.55 87.70 -19.72
N ASP A 94 -9.81 87.33 -19.88
CA ASP A 94 -10.92 88.17 -19.49
C ASP A 94 -11.19 87.95 -18.00
N ASP A 95 -10.86 88.96 -17.20
CA ASP A 95 -11.06 89.03 -15.75
C ASP A 95 -12.30 89.85 -15.36
N SER A 96 -13.09 90.27 -16.35
CA SER A 96 -14.26 91.14 -16.17
C SER A 96 -15.58 90.37 -16.22
N LEU A 97 -15.55 89.09 -15.82
CA LEU A 97 -16.66 88.15 -16.03
C LEU A 97 -17.52 87.97 -14.80
N ASN A 98 -18.81 87.79 -15.06
CA ASN A 98 -19.78 87.40 -14.07
C ASN A 98 -19.95 85.89 -14.10
N ILE A 99 -20.05 85.29 -12.92
CA ILE A 99 -20.31 83.86 -12.73
C ILE A 99 -21.62 83.44 -13.41
N ASN A 100 -21.63 82.25 -14.00
CA ASN A 100 -22.78 81.63 -14.67
C ASN A 100 -23.31 82.38 -15.90
N ILE A 101 -22.52 83.29 -16.47
CA ILE A 101 -22.86 83.96 -17.73
C ILE A 101 -22.12 83.29 -18.90
N GLY A 102 -22.86 83.00 -19.96
CA GLY A 102 -22.31 82.44 -21.19
C GLY A 102 -21.80 83.54 -22.12
N TYR A 103 -20.50 83.49 -22.39
CA TYR A 103 -19.78 84.43 -23.22
C TYR A 103 -19.43 83.81 -24.56
N ILE A 104 -19.62 84.58 -25.62
CA ILE A 104 -19.11 84.26 -26.96
C ILE A 104 -18.13 85.36 -27.32
N TYR A 105 -16.91 84.94 -27.64
CA TYR A 105 -15.86 85.83 -28.09
C TYR A 105 -15.76 85.77 -29.60
N ARG A 106 -15.50 86.91 -30.23
CA ARG A 106 -15.00 86.94 -31.59
C ARG A 106 -13.76 87.80 -31.65
N ILE A 107 -12.85 87.44 -32.54
CA ILE A 107 -11.59 88.13 -32.70
C ILE A 107 -11.45 88.52 -34.16
N THR A 108 -11.20 89.81 -34.39
CA THR A 108 -11.02 90.40 -35.71
C THR A 108 -9.61 90.95 -35.80
N ALA A 109 -8.88 90.67 -36.88
CA ALA A 109 -7.56 91.28 -37.09
C ALA A 109 -7.71 92.66 -37.78
N PHE A 110 -6.79 93.58 -37.53
CA PHE A 110 -6.76 94.88 -38.19
C PHE A 110 -5.37 95.25 -38.73
N ALA A 111 -5.35 96.02 -39.82
CA ALA A 111 -4.17 96.65 -40.40
C ALA A 111 -4.56 98.02 -40.96
N GLY A 112 -4.09 99.11 -40.33
CA GLY A 112 -4.62 100.45 -40.57
C GLY A 112 -6.13 100.54 -40.29
N ASN A 113 -6.90 101.07 -41.25
CA ASN A 113 -8.37 101.20 -41.12
C ASN A 113 -9.14 99.96 -41.61
N ASN A 114 -8.45 98.92 -42.08
CA ASN A 114 -9.06 97.72 -42.62
C ASN A 114 -9.25 96.66 -41.52
N LEU A 115 -10.39 95.97 -41.54
CA LEU A 115 -10.72 94.86 -40.65
C LEU A 115 -10.88 93.58 -41.47
N SER A 116 -10.36 92.47 -40.94
CA SER A 116 -10.63 91.14 -41.50
C SER A 116 -12.02 90.63 -41.09
N THR A 117 -12.38 89.42 -41.52
CA THR A 117 -13.50 88.70 -40.92
C THR A 117 -13.16 88.21 -39.52
N ALA A 118 -14.19 88.10 -38.68
CA ALA A 118 -14.03 87.66 -37.29
C ALA A 118 -14.03 86.13 -37.19
N ILE A 119 -13.10 85.55 -36.43
CA ILE A 119 -13.23 84.17 -35.92
C ILE A 119 -14.02 84.19 -34.61
N VAL A 120 -14.96 83.26 -34.46
CA VAL A 120 -15.88 83.22 -33.31
C VAL A 120 -15.60 81.95 -32.50
N ALA A 121 -15.42 82.10 -31.19
CA ALA A 121 -15.32 80.98 -30.25
C ALA A 121 -16.68 80.33 -30.02
N GLU A 122 -16.69 79.05 -29.67
CA GLU A 122 -17.88 78.46 -29.06
C GLU A 122 -18.22 79.17 -27.75
N ARG A 123 -19.50 79.13 -27.37
CA ARG A 123 -19.98 79.74 -26.13
C ARG A 123 -19.32 79.05 -24.92
N ILE A 124 -18.73 79.84 -24.03
CA ILE A 124 -18.09 79.38 -22.79
C ILE A 124 -18.66 80.11 -21.58
N GLN A 125 -18.72 79.47 -20.41
CA GLN A 125 -19.37 80.01 -19.23
C GLN A 125 -18.52 79.78 -17.98
N THR A 126 -18.29 80.81 -17.17
CA THR A 126 -17.71 80.67 -15.82
C THR A 126 -18.70 79.93 -14.92
N ALA A 127 -18.25 78.92 -14.17
CA ALA A 127 -19.12 78.11 -13.32
C ALA A 127 -18.44 77.81 -11.97
N PHE A 128 -19.22 77.78 -10.89
CA PHE A 128 -18.78 77.31 -9.58
C PHE A 128 -19.22 75.84 -9.40
N PRO A 129 -18.29 74.87 -9.39
CA PRO A 129 -18.63 73.46 -9.18
C PRO A 129 -19.33 73.22 -7.84
N VAL A 130 -20.36 72.38 -7.87
CA VAL A 130 -21.21 72.04 -6.72
C VAL A 130 -20.73 70.71 -6.11
N PRO A 131 -20.62 70.57 -4.77
CA PRO A 131 -20.37 69.25 -4.15
C PRO A 131 -21.46 68.24 -4.52
N THR A 132 -21.10 66.98 -4.78
CA THR A 132 -22.06 65.93 -5.18
C THR A 132 -21.99 64.72 -4.29
N ASN A 133 -22.90 63.75 -4.48
CA ASN A 133 -22.91 62.47 -3.77
C ASN A 133 -22.96 62.61 -2.24
N LEU A 134 -23.73 63.57 -1.73
CA LEU A 134 -23.94 63.70 -0.28
C LEU A 134 -24.66 62.44 0.24
N ASN A 135 -24.04 61.77 1.21
CA ASN A 135 -24.56 60.61 1.92
C ASN A 135 -24.56 60.84 3.43
N THR A 136 -25.55 60.27 4.13
CA THR A 136 -25.73 60.42 5.59
C THR A 136 -25.98 59.07 6.25
N VAL A 137 -25.21 58.73 7.29
CA VAL A 137 -25.33 57.46 8.03
C VAL A 137 -25.35 57.73 9.54
N ALA A 138 -26.33 57.19 10.25
CA ALA A 138 -26.35 57.22 11.72
C ALA A 138 -25.23 56.31 12.27
N ILE A 139 -24.43 56.82 13.20
CA ILE A 139 -23.29 56.08 13.79
C ILE A 139 -23.50 55.74 15.28
N ASN A 140 -24.50 56.37 15.90
CA ASN A 140 -25.09 56.04 17.20
C ASN A 140 -26.47 56.70 17.28
N ASP A 141 -27.18 56.56 18.39
CA ASP A 141 -28.52 57.13 18.58
C ASP A 141 -28.56 58.66 18.80
N GLN A 142 -27.41 59.36 18.65
CA GLN A 142 -27.29 60.81 18.78
C GLN A 142 -26.45 61.50 17.70
N SER A 143 -25.93 60.77 16.70
CA SER A 143 -24.97 61.33 15.72
C SER A 143 -25.14 60.78 14.31
N ILE A 144 -25.01 61.64 13.30
CA ILE A 144 -25.01 61.30 11.86
C ILE A 144 -23.69 61.72 11.24
N ARG A 145 -23.07 60.81 10.50
CA ARG A 145 -21.92 61.08 9.64
C ARG A 145 -22.36 61.44 8.23
N LEU A 146 -21.87 62.56 7.72
CA LEU A 146 -22.05 63.03 6.35
C LEU A 146 -20.79 62.71 5.54
N THR A 147 -20.94 62.29 4.29
CA THR A 147 -19.84 62.18 3.32
C THR A 147 -20.25 62.74 1.95
N TRP A 148 -19.33 63.34 1.20
CA TRP A 148 -19.61 63.90 -0.14
C TRP A 148 -18.40 63.83 -1.07
N THR A 149 -18.63 64.08 -2.36
CA THR A 149 -17.60 64.30 -3.38
C THR A 149 -17.36 65.79 -3.56
N ASP A 150 -16.10 66.19 -3.43
CA ASP A 150 -15.65 67.52 -3.77
C ASP A 150 -15.40 67.65 -5.29
N ASN A 151 -15.88 68.73 -5.88
CA ASN A 151 -15.79 69.01 -7.32
C ASN A 151 -15.17 70.37 -7.63
N CYS A 152 -14.89 71.17 -6.61
CA CYS A 152 -14.26 72.46 -6.77
C CYS A 152 -12.78 72.33 -6.41
N LEU A 153 -11.92 73.14 -7.04
CA LEU A 153 -10.48 73.14 -6.80
C LEU A 153 -9.98 74.50 -6.26
N PHE A 154 -10.92 75.41 -6.01
CA PHE A 154 -10.65 76.81 -5.70
C PHE A 154 -11.56 77.38 -4.61
N GLU A 155 -12.33 76.53 -3.95
CA GLU A 155 -13.16 76.89 -2.80
C GLU A 155 -12.30 77.15 -1.57
N SER A 156 -12.81 77.99 -0.67
CA SER A 156 -12.24 78.18 0.67
C SER A 156 -12.74 77.11 1.66
N GLY A 157 -13.83 76.43 1.32
CA GLY A 157 -14.41 75.36 2.11
C GLY A 157 -15.84 75.04 1.71
N CYS A 158 -16.49 74.21 2.53
CA CYS A 158 -17.90 73.83 2.35
C CYS A 158 -18.76 74.29 3.53
N ARG A 159 -19.95 74.81 3.23
CA ARG A 159 -20.99 75.13 4.21
C ARG A 159 -21.98 73.99 4.28
N ILE A 160 -22.21 73.49 5.49
CA ILE A 160 -23.16 72.42 5.75
C ILE A 160 -24.41 73.04 6.35
N GLU A 161 -25.54 72.81 5.68
CA GLU A 161 -26.84 73.21 6.16
C GLU A 161 -27.69 71.99 6.50
N ARG A 162 -28.49 72.13 7.55
CA ARG A 162 -29.41 71.10 8.04
C ARG A 162 -30.79 71.68 8.26
N LYS A 163 -31.83 70.95 7.91
CA LYS A 163 -33.21 71.16 8.41
C LYS A 163 -33.68 69.93 9.18
N THR A 164 -34.58 70.14 10.13
CA THR A 164 -35.26 69.07 10.86
C THR A 164 -36.72 68.99 10.39
N GLY A 165 -37.17 67.79 10.02
CA GLY A 165 -38.51 67.59 9.44
C GLY A 165 -38.79 68.52 8.25
N THR A 166 -39.91 69.23 8.30
CA THR A 166 -40.32 70.22 7.27
C THR A 166 -39.79 71.64 7.53
N GLY A 167 -38.86 71.80 8.47
CA GLY A 167 -38.27 73.08 8.84
C GLY A 167 -37.43 73.72 7.73
N SER A 168 -36.91 74.92 8.01
CA SER A 168 -35.97 75.60 7.11
C SER A 168 -34.54 75.12 7.33
N PHE A 169 -33.71 75.20 6.28
CA PHE A 169 -32.29 74.93 6.40
C PHE A 169 -31.58 76.01 7.21
N VAL A 170 -30.73 75.58 8.13
CA VAL A 170 -29.84 76.43 8.92
C VAL A 170 -28.41 75.93 8.73
N GLN A 171 -27.46 76.85 8.56
CA GLN A 171 -26.03 76.51 8.52
C GLN A 171 -25.59 76.03 9.90
N ILE A 172 -25.06 74.80 9.95
CA ILE A 172 -24.61 74.16 11.19
C ILE A 172 -23.08 74.10 11.30
N ALA A 173 -22.36 74.16 10.18
CA ALA A 173 -20.91 74.10 10.16
C ALA A 173 -20.32 74.70 8.87
N GLU A 174 -19.06 75.12 8.97
CA GLU A 174 -18.16 75.34 7.85
C GLU A 174 -16.98 74.39 8.01
N VAL A 175 -16.63 73.68 6.94
CA VAL A 175 -15.46 72.81 6.88
C VAL A 175 -14.45 73.39 5.90
N ALA A 176 -13.16 73.12 6.14
CA ALA A 176 -12.08 73.60 5.29
C ALA A 176 -12.16 73.03 3.85
N ALA A 177 -11.41 73.63 2.92
CA ALA A 177 -11.23 73.09 1.56
C ALA A 177 -10.78 71.62 1.58
N ASP A 178 -11.12 70.88 0.52
CA ASP A 178 -10.86 69.44 0.33
C ASP A 178 -11.46 68.49 1.39
N GLN A 179 -12.18 68.98 2.40
CA GLN A 179 -12.89 68.12 3.36
C GLN A 179 -14.08 67.44 2.68
N THR A 180 -14.26 66.15 2.96
CA THR A 180 -15.30 65.30 2.34
C THR A 180 -16.15 64.53 3.35
N THR A 181 -16.00 64.83 4.65
CA THR A 181 -16.74 64.18 5.74
C THR A 181 -17.05 65.13 6.89
N PHE A 182 -18.15 64.90 7.62
CA PHE A 182 -18.53 65.67 8.82
C PHE A 182 -19.46 64.86 9.75
N ASP A 183 -19.15 64.82 11.04
CA ASP A 183 -20.00 64.18 12.06
C ASP A 183 -20.86 65.23 12.78
N ASN A 184 -22.18 65.14 12.58
CA ASN A 184 -23.14 65.97 13.29
C ASN A 184 -23.61 65.26 14.56
N THR A 185 -23.26 65.81 15.73
CA THR A 185 -23.53 65.21 17.05
C THR A 185 -24.63 65.96 17.81
N GLY A 186 -25.11 65.38 18.93
CA GLY A 186 -26.11 66.01 19.79
C GLY A 186 -27.52 66.03 19.18
N LEU A 187 -27.84 65.01 18.39
CA LEU A 187 -29.12 64.85 17.72
C LEU A 187 -30.17 64.21 18.62
N THR A 188 -31.44 64.53 18.35
CA THR A 188 -32.60 64.03 19.08
C THR A 188 -33.08 62.73 18.44
N TYR A 189 -33.28 61.69 19.24
CA TYR A 189 -33.86 60.42 18.82
C TYR A 189 -35.26 60.62 18.21
N GLY A 190 -35.59 59.86 17.17
CA GLY A 190 -36.84 59.91 16.42
C GLY A 190 -36.89 60.96 15.31
N GLU A 191 -36.02 61.98 15.37
CA GLU A 191 -36.04 63.10 14.41
C GLU A 191 -35.35 62.76 13.08
N THR A 192 -35.89 63.29 11.98
CA THR A 192 -35.27 63.24 10.64
C THR A 192 -34.51 64.52 10.36
N TYR A 193 -33.22 64.37 10.05
CA TYR A 193 -32.34 65.47 9.68
C TYR A 193 -32.02 65.38 8.19
N THR A 194 -32.27 66.47 7.46
CA THR A 194 -31.93 66.58 6.03
C THR A 194 -30.80 67.57 5.87
N TYR A 195 -29.80 67.19 5.11
CA TYR A 195 -28.56 67.94 4.91
C TYR A 195 -28.40 68.35 3.45
N ARG A 196 -27.74 69.48 3.25
CA ARG A 196 -27.22 69.92 1.95
C ARG A 196 -25.92 70.67 2.15
N ILE A 197 -25.03 70.59 1.18
CA ILE A 197 -23.70 71.17 1.27
C ILE A 197 -23.45 72.05 0.04
N ARG A 198 -22.75 73.16 0.20
CA ARG A 198 -22.25 73.98 -0.92
C ARG A 198 -20.82 74.42 -0.67
N ALA A 199 -20.03 74.45 -1.72
CA ALA A 199 -18.70 75.06 -1.72
C ALA A 199 -18.82 76.59 -1.74
N TYR A 200 -17.90 77.30 -1.07
CA TYR A 200 -17.87 78.76 -0.99
C TYR A 200 -16.45 79.33 -1.13
N THR A 201 -16.35 80.56 -1.61
CA THR A 201 -15.17 81.42 -1.48
C THR A 201 -15.51 82.64 -0.60
N GLN A 202 -14.58 83.58 -0.41
CA GLN A 202 -14.87 84.80 0.34
C GLN A 202 -16.03 85.63 -0.25
N ILE A 203 -16.29 85.52 -1.55
CA ILE A 203 -17.24 86.37 -2.27
C ILE A 203 -18.33 85.61 -3.03
N ASN A 204 -18.10 84.35 -3.43
CA ASN A 204 -19.02 83.56 -4.23
C ASN A 204 -19.39 82.23 -3.55
N GLN A 205 -20.49 81.62 -4.01
CA GLN A 205 -20.97 80.34 -3.50
C GLN A 205 -21.54 79.51 -4.66
N SER A 206 -21.28 78.21 -4.62
CA SER A 206 -21.89 77.25 -5.53
C SER A 206 -23.39 77.05 -5.23
N GLY A 207 -24.08 76.36 -6.14
CA GLY A 207 -25.35 75.71 -5.82
C GLY A 207 -25.19 74.64 -4.73
N TYR A 208 -26.30 74.12 -4.20
CA TYR A 208 -26.25 73.05 -3.21
C TYR A 208 -26.14 71.68 -3.87
N SER A 209 -25.50 70.75 -3.15
CA SER A 209 -25.53 69.32 -3.41
C SER A 209 -26.95 68.77 -3.47
N ASN A 210 -27.08 67.47 -3.79
CA ASN A 210 -28.30 66.75 -3.47
C ASN A 210 -28.62 66.89 -1.97
N GLU A 211 -29.91 66.91 -1.62
CA GLU A 211 -30.32 66.74 -0.24
C GLU A 211 -30.19 65.25 0.13
N ASN A 212 -29.73 64.96 1.35
CA ASN A 212 -29.80 63.59 1.90
C ASN A 212 -30.27 63.64 3.36
N SER A 213 -31.05 62.63 3.74
CA SER A 213 -31.75 62.58 5.02
C SER A 213 -31.36 61.32 5.77
N ALA A 214 -31.19 61.46 7.08
CA ALA A 214 -31.09 60.33 8.00
C ALA A 214 -31.97 60.60 9.23
N GLN A 215 -32.61 59.55 9.72
CA GLN A 215 -33.44 59.60 10.92
C GLN A 215 -32.71 58.95 12.09
N MET A 216 -32.83 59.52 13.28
CA MET A 216 -32.21 59.00 14.50
C MET A 216 -33.06 57.90 15.11
N ILE A 217 -33.07 56.70 14.52
CA ILE A 217 -33.81 55.55 15.02
C ILE A 217 -32.92 54.31 15.07
N ILE A 218 -33.22 53.38 15.98
CA ILE A 218 -32.65 52.04 15.97
C ILE A 218 -33.59 51.16 15.16
N HIS A 219 -33.07 50.50 14.12
CA HIS A 219 -33.89 49.61 13.30
C HIS A 219 -34.20 48.32 14.05
N ALA A 220 -35.47 47.91 14.06
CA ALA A 220 -35.88 46.64 14.64
C ALA A 220 -35.23 45.46 13.90
N PRO A 221 -34.78 44.40 14.60
CA PRO A 221 -34.35 43.17 13.95
C PRO A 221 -35.53 42.48 13.26
N THR A 222 -35.22 41.53 12.36
CA THR A 222 -36.24 40.70 11.68
C THR A 222 -36.06 39.24 12.11
N ILE A 223 -37.05 38.63 12.78
CA ILE A 223 -36.98 37.20 13.11
C ILE A 223 -37.06 36.39 11.83
N ILE A 224 -36.12 35.44 11.71
CA ILE A 224 -36.05 34.49 10.60
C ILE A 224 -36.82 33.22 10.96
N SER A 225 -36.53 32.62 12.12
CA SER A 225 -37.19 31.38 12.56
C SER A 225 -37.04 31.12 14.05
N ALA A 226 -38.09 30.57 14.67
CA ALA A 226 -38.08 29.87 15.94
C ALA A 226 -38.32 28.37 15.70
N ILE A 227 -37.37 27.51 16.06
CA ILE A 227 -37.41 26.07 15.77
C ILE A 227 -37.20 25.29 17.07
N ALA A 228 -38.11 24.35 17.36
CA ALA A 228 -37.88 23.38 18.43
C ALA A 228 -36.76 22.42 18.01
N ILE A 229 -35.72 22.29 18.81
CA ILE A 229 -34.55 21.45 18.51
C ILE A 229 -34.52 20.14 19.32
N ASP A 230 -35.28 20.11 20.42
CA ASP A 230 -35.61 18.93 21.21
C ASP A 230 -36.96 19.16 21.91
N ASP A 231 -37.37 18.21 22.74
CA ASP A 231 -38.68 18.23 23.40
C ASP A 231 -38.82 19.28 24.52
N GLN A 232 -37.79 20.09 24.78
CA GLN A 232 -37.74 21.11 25.82
C GLN A 232 -37.02 22.41 25.40
N SER A 233 -36.58 22.54 24.15
CA SER A 233 -35.72 23.65 23.74
C SER A 233 -36.08 24.23 22.39
N ILE A 234 -36.02 25.56 22.27
CA ILE A 234 -36.27 26.31 21.04
C ILE A 234 -35.05 27.16 20.72
N HIS A 235 -34.60 27.08 19.47
CA HIS A 235 -33.57 27.94 18.90
C HIS A 235 -34.20 29.03 18.02
N LEU A 236 -33.83 30.27 18.27
CA LEU A 236 -34.33 31.46 17.60
C LEU A 236 -33.20 32.11 16.79
N THR A 237 -33.50 32.53 15.56
CA THR A 237 -32.58 33.28 14.69
C THR A 237 -33.23 34.55 14.13
N TRP A 238 -32.44 35.61 13.95
CA TRP A 238 -32.89 36.89 13.39
C TRP A 238 -31.81 37.59 12.55
N THR A 239 -32.25 38.55 11.74
CA THR A 239 -31.37 39.48 11.01
C THR A 239 -31.17 40.75 11.83
N ASP A 240 -29.92 41.17 11.97
CA ASP A 240 -29.56 42.47 12.51
C ASP A 240 -29.67 43.55 11.42
N ASN A 241 -30.51 44.55 11.67
CA ASN A 241 -30.78 45.66 10.75
C ASN A 241 -30.16 46.97 11.22
N CYS A 242 -29.43 46.95 12.33
CA CYS A 242 -28.78 48.11 12.93
C CYS A 242 -27.26 47.83 13.01
N SER A 243 -26.44 48.87 13.13
CA SER A 243 -24.98 48.72 13.20
C SER A 243 -24.37 49.46 14.38
N PHE A 244 -25.20 49.92 15.32
CA PHE A 244 -24.80 50.77 16.44
C PHE A 244 -25.57 50.48 17.73
N GLU A 245 -26.36 49.40 17.74
CA GLU A 245 -27.01 48.86 18.91
C GLU A 245 -25.99 48.33 19.93
N SER A 246 -26.38 48.30 21.20
CA SER A 246 -25.60 47.71 22.29
C SER A 246 -25.92 46.22 22.51
N GLY A 247 -27.08 45.76 22.02
CA GLY A 247 -27.51 44.38 22.11
C GLY A 247 -28.98 44.18 21.72
N PHE A 248 -29.48 42.98 21.99
CA PHE A 248 -30.87 42.60 21.74
C PHE A 248 -31.56 42.06 22.98
N ARG A 249 -32.86 42.34 23.11
CA ARG A 249 -33.74 41.75 24.11
C ARG A 249 -34.66 40.75 23.46
N VAL A 250 -34.65 39.53 23.97
CA VAL A 250 -35.54 38.45 23.53
C VAL A 250 -36.71 38.37 24.49
N GLU A 251 -37.92 38.48 23.94
CA GLU A 251 -39.16 38.29 24.68
C GLU A 251 -39.94 37.11 24.15
N ARG A 252 -40.66 36.45 25.04
CA ARG A 252 -41.50 35.30 24.73
C ARG A 252 -42.83 35.39 25.46
N LYS A 253 -43.91 34.95 24.81
CA LYS A 253 -45.21 34.66 25.45
C LYS A 253 -45.62 33.21 25.18
N THR A 254 -46.45 32.67 26.06
CA THR A 254 -47.22 31.43 25.83
C THR A 254 -48.55 31.75 25.15
N SER A 255 -49.32 30.74 24.77
CA SER A 255 -50.58 30.87 24.02
C SER A 255 -51.63 31.79 24.68
N SER A 256 -51.58 31.94 26.00
CA SER A 256 -52.50 32.75 26.81
C SER A 256 -51.82 33.87 27.61
N GLY A 257 -50.51 34.04 27.43
CA GLY A 257 -49.68 34.94 28.24
C GLY A 257 -49.38 36.29 27.60
N SER A 258 -48.78 37.17 28.39
CA SER A 258 -48.13 38.39 27.91
C SER A 258 -46.66 38.11 27.59
N PHE A 259 -46.05 38.93 26.72
CA PHE A 259 -44.60 38.86 26.49
C PHE A 259 -43.82 39.19 27.76
N VAL A 260 -42.81 38.37 28.03
CA VAL A 260 -41.84 38.55 29.11
C VAL A 260 -40.45 38.50 28.52
N GLN A 261 -39.57 39.40 28.95
CA GLN A 261 -38.15 39.35 28.61
C GLN A 261 -37.49 38.15 29.26
N ILE A 262 -36.93 37.26 28.43
CA ILE A 262 -36.27 36.02 28.87
C ILE A 262 -34.76 36.10 28.73
N ALA A 263 -34.23 36.98 27.87
CA ALA A 263 -32.79 37.14 27.67
C ALA A 263 -32.40 38.54 27.16
N GLU A 264 -31.14 38.90 27.43
CA GLU A 264 -30.40 39.93 26.72
C GLU A 264 -29.17 39.29 26.08
N VAL A 265 -28.91 39.60 24.81
CA VAL A 265 -27.74 39.14 24.06
C VAL A 265 -26.95 40.34 23.53
N ASN A 266 -25.67 40.13 23.25
CA ASN A 266 -24.73 41.19 22.90
C ASN A 266 -25.05 41.85 21.53
N ALA A 267 -24.41 42.99 21.24
CA ALA A 267 -24.45 43.62 19.92
C ALA A 267 -24.02 42.65 18.81
N ASN A 268 -24.58 42.80 17.61
CA ASN A 268 -24.37 41.90 16.46
C ASN A 268 -24.76 40.42 16.68
N SER A 269 -25.38 40.04 17.81
CA SER A 269 -25.92 38.68 17.97
C SER A 269 -27.12 38.48 17.05
N THR A 270 -27.21 37.28 16.47
CA THR A 270 -28.25 36.91 15.49
C THR A 270 -29.02 35.64 15.88
N GLU A 271 -28.77 35.09 17.09
CA GLU A 271 -29.38 33.85 17.57
C GLU A 271 -29.49 33.77 19.10
N TYR A 272 -30.41 32.92 19.59
CA TYR A 272 -30.60 32.59 21.00
C TYR A 272 -31.30 31.23 21.17
N THR A 273 -30.89 30.42 22.16
CA THR A 273 -31.56 29.16 22.51
C THR A 273 -32.16 29.22 23.90
N GLU A 274 -33.44 28.91 24.02
CA GLU A 274 -34.14 28.70 25.28
C GLU A 274 -34.31 27.21 25.57
N THR A 275 -34.18 26.81 26.83
CA THR A 275 -34.33 25.42 27.31
C THR A 275 -35.33 25.34 28.47
N GLY A 276 -35.78 24.12 28.80
CA GLY A 276 -36.72 23.88 29.93
C GLY A 276 -38.17 24.23 29.63
N LEU A 277 -38.57 24.09 28.36
CA LEU A 277 -39.91 24.40 27.86
C LEU A 277 -40.89 23.24 28.09
N THR A 278 -42.18 23.56 28.10
CA THR A 278 -43.26 22.62 28.42
C THR A 278 -43.84 21.99 27.16
N TYR A 279 -43.99 20.66 27.17
CA TYR A 279 -44.65 19.91 26.10
C TYR A 279 -46.07 20.41 25.81
N GLY A 280 -46.40 20.52 24.52
CA GLY A 280 -47.71 20.94 24.03
C GLY A 280 -47.95 22.45 24.10
N GLU A 281 -47.09 23.23 24.74
CA GLU A 281 -47.22 24.67 24.80
C GLU A 281 -46.68 25.33 23.51
N THR A 282 -47.39 26.34 23.02
CA THR A 282 -46.92 27.18 21.91
C THR A 282 -46.23 28.42 22.46
N TYR A 283 -44.98 28.61 22.06
CA TYR A 283 -44.18 29.77 22.42
C TYR A 283 -44.06 30.71 21.25
N THR A 284 -44.32 31.98 21.49
CA THR A 284 -44.19 33.05 20.49
C THR A 284 -43.09 34.00 20.91
N TYR A 285 -42.14 34.25 20.02
CA TYR A 285 -40.95 35.06 20.27
C TYR A 285 -41.01 36.39 19.51
N ARG A 286 -40.39 37.42 20.10
CA ARG A 286 -40.06 38.69 19.44
C ARG A 286 -38.74 39.22 19.98
N VAL A 287 -37.99 39.93 19.15
CA VAL A 287 -36.68 40.49 19.51
C VAL A 287 -36.69 42.00 19.24
N ARG A 288 -36.01 42.79 20.06
CA ARG A 288 -35.74 44.21 19.76
C ARG A 288 -34.29 44.56 20.03
N ALA A 289 -33.75 45.49 19.25
CA ALA A 289 -32.44 46.07 19.49
C ALA A 289 -32.53 47.18 20.55
N TYR A 290 -31.46 47.39 21.32
CA TYR A 290 -31.38 48.47 22.30
C TYR A 290 -30.01 49.14 22.32
N THR A 291 -29.96 50.41 22.68
CA THR A 291 -28.75 51.13 23.11
C THR A 291 -28.80 51.34 24.63
N GLN A 292 -27.82 52.05 25.19
CA GLN A 292 -27.84 52.42 26.62
C GLN A 292 -29.11 53.18 27.04
N ILE A 293 -29.77 53.87 26.10
CA ILE A 293 -30.86 54.82 26.40
C ILE A 293 -32.13 54.47 25.62
N ASN A 294 -32.03 54.14 24.33
CA ASN A 294 -33.16 53.96 23.42
C ASN A 294 -33.35 52.51 22.98
N GLN A 295 -34.52 52.20 22.41
CA GLN A 295 -34.89 50.86 21.96
C GLN A 295 -35.63 50.95 20.63
N SER A 296 -35.43 49.94 19.78
CA SER A 296 -36.21 49.80 18.56
C SER A 296 -37.63 49.33 18.85
N ASP A 297 -38.49 49.38 17.83
CA ASP A 297 -39.67 48.52 17.78
C ASP A 297 -39.26 47.03 17.84
N TYR A 298 -40.22 46.15 18.11
CA TYR A 298 -39.99 44.72 18.06
C TYR A 298 -39.97 44.21 16.61
N SER A 299 -39.28 43.10 16.41
CA SER A 299 -39.36 42.27 15.21
C SER A 299 -40.79 41.77 14.94
N ASN A 300 -40.99 41.15 13.78
CA ASN A 300 -42.09 40.21 13.60
C ASN A 300 -42.07 39.13 14.69
N GLU A 301 -43.24 38.55 14.97
CA GLU A 301 -43.39 37.41 15.86
C GLU A 301 -43.20 36.11 15.09
N ASP A 302 -42.63 35.09 15.74
CA ASP A 302 -42.66 33.70 15.24
C ASP A 302 -43.06 32.75 16.37
N SER A 303 -43.85 31.73 16.03
CA SER A 303 -44.50 30.84 16.98
C SER A 303 -44.15 29.39 16.67
N VAL A 304 -43.72 28.64 17.69
CA VAL A 304 -43.46 27.21 17.57
C VAL A 304 -43.99 26.47 18.79
N GLN A 305 -44.56 25.30 18.56
CA GLN A 305 -45.09 24.43 19.62
C GLN A 305 -44.07 23.34 19.95
N ILE A 306 -43.86 23.07 21.24
CA ILE A 306 -43.09 21.91 21.66
C ILE A 306 -43.93 20.65 21.45
N MET A 307 -43.45 19.74 20.62
CA MET A 307 -44.10 18.47 20.28
C MET A 307 -43.16 17.29 20.49
N VAL A 308 -43.65 16.07 20.29
CA VAL A 308 -42.82 14.86 20.38
C VAL A 308 -41.80 14.80 19.26
N PHE A 309 -40.60 14.31 19.57
CA PHE A 309 -39.50 14.18 18.62
C PHE A 309 -39.39 12.78 18.02
N ALA A 310 -38.90 12.70 16.79
CA ALA A 310 -38.67 11.42 16.13
C ALA A 310 -37.52 10.67 16.81
N PRO A 311 -37.63 9.35 17.04
CA PRO A 311 -36.47 8.56 17.45
C PRO A 311 -35.42 8.58 16.33
N THR A 312 -34.15 8.50 16.72
CA THR A 312 -33.01 8.52 15.79
C THR A 312 -32.21 7.23 15.89
N ASN A 313 -31.22 7.06 15.01
CA ASN A 313 -30.29 5.93 15.04
C ASN A 313 -30.95 4.55 15.00
N LEU A 314 -32.05 4.38 14.24
CA LEU A 314 -32.68 3.07 14.10
C LEU A 314 -31.70 2.10 13.43
N SER A 315 -31.41 1.02 14.13
CA SER A 315 -30.63 -0.12 13.69
C SER A 315 -31.51 -1.37 13.70
N VAL A 316 -31.26 -2.28 12.76
CA VAL A 316 -32.04 -3.48 12.52
C VAL A 316 -31.09 -4.63 12.23
N THR A 317 -31.16 -5.71 13.00
CA THR A 317 -30.25 -6.86 12.92
C THR A 317 -31.03 -8.17 13.00
N ALA A 318 -30.74 -9.13 12.11
CA ALA A 318 -31.29 -10.48 12.23
C ALA A 318 -30.80 -11.16 13.52
N ILE A 319 -31.69 -11.89 14.18
CA ILE A 319 -31.38 -12.69 15.38
C ILE A 319 -31.19 -14.15 14.96
N ASP A 320 -32.11 -14.67 14.16
CA ASP A 320 -32.09 -16.01 13.57
C ASP A 320 -32.75 -16.00 12.18
N ASP A 321 -33.15 -17.17 11.66
CA ASP A 321 -33.78 -17.30 10.34
C ASP A 321 -35.27 -16.92 10.30
N GLN A 322 -35.85 -16.48 11.43
CA GLN A 322 -37.25 -16.08 11.55
C GLN A 322 -37.48 -14.80 12.38
N SER A 323 -36.43 -14.15 12.88
CA SER A 323 -36.58 -13.00 13.77
C SER A 323 -35.53 -11.91 13.60
N ILE A 324 -35.94 -10.67 13.86
CA ILE A 324 -35.14 -9.45 13.70
C ILE A 324 -35.29 -8.57 14.94
N ARG A 325 -34.19 -7.98 15.41
CA ARG A 325 -34.13 -6.98 16.48
C ARG A 325 -33.98 -5.57 15.91
N LEU A 326 -34.74 -4.64 16.45
CA LEU A 326 -34.68 -3.20 16.23
C LEU A 326 -34.15 -2.53 17.49
N ILE A 327 -33.28 -1.54 17.33
CA ILE A 327 -32.77 -0.68 18.41
C ILE A 327 -32.75 0.77 17.91
N TRP A 328 -33.20 1.73 18.72
CA TRP A 328 -33.21 3.17 18.39
C TRP A 328 -32.81 4.04 19.57
N THR A 329 -32.54 5.32 19.31
CA THR A 329 -32.32 6.36 20.32
C THR A 329 -33.63 7.06 20.62
N ASP A 330 -33.94 7.13 21.92
CA ASP A 330 -35.01 7.96 22.45
C ASP A 330 -34.58 9.43 22.47
N ASN A 331 -35.37 10.31 21.86
CA ASN A 331 -35.15 11.76 21.85
C ASN A 331 -36.30 12.54 22.51
N CYS A 332 -37.18 11.85 23.24
CA CYS A 332 -38.32 12.46 23.91
C CYS A 332 -38.44 11.90 25.33
N SER A 333 -39.04 12.67 26.21
CA SER A 333 -39.28 12.31 27.61
C SER A 333 -40.76 12.31 27.96
N PHE A 334 -41.62 12.70 27.01
CA PHE A 334 -43.07 12.88 27.19
C PHE A 334 -43.91 11.94 26.32
N GLU A 335 -43.28 11.10 25.50
CA GLU A 335 -43.96 10.12 24.68
C GLU A 335 -44.69 9.09 25.55
N THR A 336 -45.85 8.65 25.07
CA THR A 336 -46.57 7.50 25.65
C THR A 336 -45.95 6.18 25.20
N GLY A 337 -45.30 6.19 24.03
CA GLY A 337 -44.59 5.04 23.50
C GLY A 337 -44.12 5.23 22.06
N TYR A 338 -43.77 4.10 21.43
CA TYR A 338 -43.29 4.06 20.07
C TYR A 338 -44.14 3.16 19.19
N ARG A 339 -44.39 3.59 17.96
CA ARG A 339 -45.02 2.80 16.89
C ARG A 339 -43.96 2.31 15.93
N ILE A 340 -43.91 1.00 15.75
CA ILE A 340 -43.01 0.34 14.80
C ILE A 340 -43.80 0.00 13.55
N GLU A 341 -43.32 0.47 12.42
CA GLU A 341 -43.84 0.07 11.12
C GLU A 341 -42.80 -0.68 10.30
N ARG A 342 -43.30 -1.59 9.48
CA ARG A 342 -42.50 -2.41 8.58
C ARG A 342 -43.12 -2.45 7.20
N LYS A 343 -42.29 -2.43 6.16
CA LYS A 343 -42.65 -2.86 4.80
C LYS A 343 -41.78 -4.06 4.38
N THR A 344 -42.31 -4.89 3.50
CA THR A 344 -41.59 -6.02 2.90
C THR A 344 -41.33 -5.70 1.43
N GLY A 345 -40.08 -5.81 1.00
CA GLY A 345 -39.66 -5.46 -0.36
C GLY A 345 -40.06 -4.02 -0.75
N THR A 346 -40.81 -3.88 -1.84
CA THR A 346 -41.32 -2.58 -2.35
C THR A 346 -42.72 -2.23 -1.86
N GLY A 347 -43.26 -2.97 -0.90
CA GLY A 347 -44.60 -2.75 -0.34
C GLY A 347 -44.73 -1.45 0.47
N SER A 348 -45.93 -1.22 1.00
CA SER A 348 -46.23 -0.10 1.91
C SER A 348 -45.90 -0.45 3.36
N PHE A 349 -45.60 0.57 4.17
CA PHE A 349 -45.44 0.41 5.60
C PHE A 349 -46.76 0.08 6.28
N VAL A 350 -46.71 -0.87 7.21
CA VAL A 350 -47.81 -1.25 8.09
C VAL A 350 -47.30 -1.23 9.53
N GLN A 351 -48.10 -0.71 10.45
CA GLN A 351 -47.81 -0.77 11.88
C GLN A 351 -47.89 -2.21 12.38
N ILE A 352 -46.79 -2.70 12.92
CA ILE A 352 -46.65 -4.08 13.41
C ILE A 352 -46.65 -4.16 14.93
N ALA A 353 -46.26 -3.08 15.63
CA ALA A 353 -46.19 -3.07 17.08
C ALA A 353 -46.28 -1.65 17.68
N GLU A 354 -46.69 -1.62 18.94
CA GLU A 354 -46.52 -0.49 19.85
C GLU A 354 -45.73 -0.95 21.08
N VAL A 355 -44.76 -0.16 21.51
CA VAL A 355 -44.02 -0.37 22.75
C VAL A 355 -44.18 0.83 23.66
N ASN A 356 -43.97 0.64 24.97
CA ASN A 356 -44.20 1.65 25.99
C ASN A 356 -43.20 2.82 25.89
N ALA A 357 -43.47 3.92 26.59
CA ALA A 357 -42.55 5.04 26.79
C ALA A 357 -41.15 4.57 27.21
N ASN A 358 -40.11 5.31 26.82
CA ASN A 358 -38.70 5.01 27.08
C ASN A 358 -38.18 3.68 26.50
N SER A 359 -38.98 2.97 25.69
CA SER A 359 -38.49 1.76 25.02
C SER A 359 -37.52 2.15 23.92
N THR A 360 -36.38 1.48 23.87
CA THR A 360 -35.32 1.70 22.87
C THR A 360 -35.05 0.48 22.00
N GLU A 361 -35.83 -0.60 22.18
CA GLU A 361 -35.69 -1.83 21.42
C GLU A 361 -37.02 -2.55 21.18
N TYR A 362 -37.06 -3.38 20.13
CA TYR A 362 -38.18 -4.27 19.78
C TYR A 362 -37.66 -5.47 18.99
N SER A 363 -38.21 -6.66 19.19
CA SER A 363 -37.89 -7.84 18.37
C SER A 363 -39.14 -8.41 17.71
N GLU A 364 -39.07 -8.62 16.39
CA GLU A 364 -40.12 -9.25 15.61
C GLU A 364 -39.76 -10.70 15.31
N THR A 365 -40.74 -11.61 15.42
CA THR A 365 -40.59 -13.05 15.14
C THR A 365 -41.58 -13.51 14.07
N GLY A 366 -41.37 -14.71 13.52
CA GLY A 366 -42.26 -15.31 12.52
C GLY A 366 -42.09 -14.73 11.12
N LEU A 367 -40.90 -14.20 10.81
CA LEU A 367 -40.57 -13.63 9.52
C LEU A 367 -40.25 -14.72 8.49
N THR A 368 -40.58 -14.45 7.23
CA THR A 368 -40.24 -15.33 6.10
C THR A 368 -38.80 -15.12 5.66
N TYR A 369 -38.03 -16.21 5.57
CA TYR A 369 -36.64 -16.23 5.13
C TYR A 369 -36.45 -15.67 3.71
N GLY A 370 -35.31 -15.02 3.47
CA GLY A 370 -34.96 -14.46 2.16
C GLY A 370 -35.69 -13.16 1.80
N GLU A 371 -36.73 -12.77 2.55
CA GLU A 371 -37.41 -11.49 2.36
C GLU A 371 -36.63 -10.33 3.01
N THR A 372 -36.66 -9.16 2.36
CA THR A 372 -36.10 -7.93 2.93
C THR A 372 -37.18 -7.16 3.66
N TYR A 373 -36.95 -6.88 4.94
CA TYR A 373 -37.85 -6.10 5.79
C TYR A 373 -37.22 -4.75 6.09
N THR A 374 -37.95 -3.68 5.79
CA THR A 374 -37.56 -2.30 6.13
C THR A 374 -38.43 -1.79 7.26
N TYR A 375 -37.81 -1.27 8.30
CA TYR A 375 -38.45 -0.75 9.49
C TYR A 375 -38.29 0.75 9.62
N ARG A 376 -39.25 1.39 10.27
CA ARG A 376 -39.20 2.77 10.77
C ARG A 376 -39.97 2.86 12.07
N VAL A 377 -39.55 3.75 12.97
CA VAL A 377 -40.14 3.92 14.30
C VAL A 377 -40.52 5.37 14.50
N ARG A 378 -41.63 5.66 15.17
CA ARG A 378 -41.99 7.03 15.59
C ARG A 378 -42.46 7.05 17.03
N ALA A 379 -42.22 8.15 17.74
CA ALA A 379 -42.77 8.39 19.06
C ALA A 379 -44.23 8.86 18.94
N TYR A 380 -45.05 8.54 19.94
CA TYR A 380 -46.44 9.01 19.99
C TYR A 380 -46.88 9.37 21.40
N THR A 381 -47.85 10.27 21.51
CA THR A 381 -48.65 10.52 22.72
C THR A 381 -50.12 10.17 22.46
N GLN A 382 -51.00 10.40 23.43
CA GLN A 382 -52.45 10.22 23.26
C GLN A 382 -53.05 11.04 22.11
N ILE A 383 -52.42 12.16 21.72
CA ILE A 383 -52.97 13.11 20.75
C ILE A 383 -52.02 13.41 19.58
N ASN A 384 -50.71 13.32 19.76
CA ASN A 384 -49.71 13.72 18.77
C ASN A 384 -48.73 12.59 18.43
N GLN A 385 -48.05 12.72 17.30
CA GLN A 385 -47.04 11.77 16.83
C GLN A 385 -45.87 12.55 16.22
N SER A 386 -44.67 12.02 16.37
CA SER A 386 -43.50 12.57 15.69
C SER A 386 -43.41 12.09 14.25
N ASP A 387 -42.51 12.70 13.49
CA ASP A 387 -41.99 12.11 12.27
C ASP A 387 -41.35 10.73 12.56
N TYR A 388 -41.14 9.95 11.51
CA TYR A 388 -40.45 8.67 11.66
C TYR A 388 -38.93 8.85 11.75
N SER A 389 -38.28 7.88 12.39
CA SER A 389 -36.86 7.63 12.31
C SER A 389 -36.38 7.43 10.86
N ASN A 390 -35.07 7.30 10.68
CA ASN A 390 -34.53 6.72 9.46
C ASN A 390 -35.15 5.34 9.18
N GLU A 391 -35.29 5.01 7.89
CA GLU A 391 -35.65 3.66 7.45
C GLU A 391 -34.41 2.75 7.51
N LYS A 392 -34.57 1.51 7.97
CA LYS A 392 -33.48 0.54 8.00
C LYS A 392 -33.97 -0.85 7.61
N SER A 393 -33.22 -1.50 6.73
CA SER A 393 -33.55 -2.83 6.22
C SER A 393 -32.66 -3.92 6.81
N ALA A 394 -33.24 -5.10 6.98
CA ALA A 394 -32.51 -6.34 7.21
C ALA A 394 -33.16 -7.50 6.45
N GLN A 395 -32.36 -8.51 6.15
CA GLN A 395 -32.76 -9.76 5.51
C GLN A 395 -32.14 -10.90 6.33
N MET A 396 -32.89 -11.96 6.58
CA MET A 396 -32.37 -13.14 7.27
C MET A 396 -31.57 -13.99 6.28
N THR A 397 -30.36 -14.38 6.67
CA THR A 397 -29.47 -15.20 5.84
C THR A 397 -28.78 -16.25 6.71
N ILE A 398 -28.77 -17.51 6.27
CA ILE A 398 -27.90 -18.53 6.87
C ILE A 398 -26.58 -18.50 6.11
N THR A 399 -25.49 -18.37 6.84
CA THR A 399 -24.13 -18.33 6.29
C THR A 399 -23.60 -19.74 6.06
N ALA A 400 -22.92 -19.96 4.94
CA ALA A 400 -22.28 -21.24 4.64
C ALA A 400 -21.07 -21.46 5.57
N PRO A 401 -20.80 -22.69 6.03
CA PRO A 401 -19.53 -23.01 6.65
C PRO A 401 -18.38 -22.82 5.64
N THR A 402 -17.18 -22.50 6.13
CA THR A 402 -16.00 -22.27 5.30
C THR A 402 -14.83 -23.13 5.75
N ASN A 403 -13.72 -23.10 5.02
CA ASN A 403 -12.48 -23.81 5.37
C ASN A 403 -12.68 -25.33 5.58
N LEU A 404 -13.54 -25.95 4.78
CA LEU A 404 -13.72 -27.40 4.83
C LEU A 404 -12.40 -28.08 4.43
N MET A 405 -11.90 -28.94 5.31
CA MET A 405 -10.75 -29.82 5.08
C MET A 405 -11.17 -31.27 5.26
N ALA A 406 -10.73 -32.15 4.36
CA ALA A 406 -10.90 -33.58 4.46
C ALA A 406 -9.53 -34.26 4.59
N THR A 407 -9.27 -34.92 5.73
CA THR A 407 -7.99 -35.57 6.04
C THR A 407 -8.19 -37.06 6.29
N ALA A 408 -7.46 -37.92 5.58
CA ALA A 408 -7.45 -39.35 5.84
C ALA A 408 -6.91 -39.65 7.25
N ILE A 409 -7.63 -40.43 8.06
CA ILE A 409 -7.15 -40.92 9.36
C ILE A 409 -6.50 -42.30 9.21
N ASP A 410 -7.06 -43.14 8.36
CA ASP A 410 -6.49 -44.42 7.92
C ASP A 410 -6.93 -44.71 6.47
N ASP A 411 -6.73 -45.94 6.02
CA ASP A 411 -7.05 -46.35 4.65
C ASP A 411 -8.55 -46.55 4.37
N GLN A 412 -9.42 -46.27 5.35
CA GLN A 412 -10.88 -46.41 5.29
C GLN A 412 -11.66 -45.30 6.03
N THR A 413 -10.99 -44.28 6.55
CA THR A 413 -11.62 -43.25 7.39
C THR A 413 -11.12 -41.85 7.07
N VAL A 414 -12.02 -40.87 7.09
CA VAL A 414 -11.74 -39.45 6.81
C VAL A 414 -12.30 -38.58 7.93
N ARG A 415 -11.49 -37.64 8.41
CA ARG A 415 -11.92 -36.53 9.27
C ARG A 415 -12.20 -35.29 8.43
N LEU A 416 -13.38 -34.71 8.62
CA LEU A 416 -13.77 -33.41 8.11
C LEU A 416 -13.66 -32.37 9.22
N ASN A 417 -13.10 -31.20 8.91
CA ASN A 417 -13.13 -30.01 9.77
C ASN A 417 -13.59 -28.80 8.97
N TRP A 418 -14.37 -27.91 9.58
CA TRP A 418 -14.80 -26.65 8.96
C TRP A 418 -14.92 -25.51 9.99
N THR A 419 -15.06 -24.28 9.48
CA THR A 419 -15.37 -23.09 10.27
C THR A 419 -16.87 -22.86 10.27
N ASP A 420 -17.42 -22.76 11.48
CA ASP A 420 -18.78 -22.29 11.72
C ASP A 420 -18.86 -20.77 11.48
N ASN A 421 -19.79 -20.34 10.64
CA ASN A 421 -20.04 -18.92 10.37
C ASN A 421 -21.47 -18.50 10.73
N CYS A 422 -22.30 -19.41 11.23
CA CYS A 422 -23.68 -19.16 11.60
C CYS A 422 -23.80 -19.19 13.12
N LEU A 423 -24.76 -18.46 13.69
CA LEU A 423 -24.96 -18.42 15.15
C LEU A 423 -26.28 -19.07 15.57
N PHE A 424 -27.05 -19.54 14.59
CA PHE A 424 -28.45 -19.91 14.76
C PHE A 424 -28.86 -21.07 13.85
N GLU A 425 -27.90 -21.78 13.27
CA GLU A 425 -28.13 -23.05 12.61
C GLU A 425 -28.59 -24.12 13.61
N SER A 426 -29.43 -25.05 13.15
CA SER A 426 -29.78 -26.26 13.88
C SER A 426 -28.71 -27.36 13.73
N GLY A 427 -27.90 -27.28 12.68
CA GLY A 427 -26.80 -28.21 12.44
C GLY A 427 -26.17 -28.06 11.07
N TYR A 428 -25.39 -29.08 10.69
CA TYR A 428 -24.72 -29.18 9.40
C TYR A 428 -25.07 -30.46 8.65
N ARG A 429 -25.25 -30.35 7.35
CA ARG A 429 -25.41 -31.48 6.43
C ARG A 429 -24.13 -31.70 5.66
N ILE A 430 -23.64 -32.93 5.69
CA ILE A 430 -22.43 -33.35 4.99
C ILE A 430 -22.85 -34.13 3.74
N GLU A 431 -22.34 -33.72 2.59
CA GLU A 431 -22.46 -34.46 1.35
C GLU A 431 -21.11 -34.88 0.80
N ARG A 432 -21.10 -36.03 0.13
CA ARG A 432 -19.91 -36.61 -0.49
C ARG A 432 -20.22 -37.13 -1.88
N LYS A 433 -19.26 -37.02 -2.80
CA LYS A 433 -19.20 -37.76 -4.07
C LYS A 433 -17.94 -38.61 -4.13
N THR A 434 -17.98 -39.71 -4.89
CA THR A 434 -16.83 -40.58 -5.16
C THR A 434 -16.40 -40.39 -6.62
N GLY A 435 -15.12 -40.11 -6.85
CA GLY A 435 -14.61 -39.79 -8.18
C GLY A 435 -15.40 -38.66 -8.87
N SER A 436 -15.88 -38.91 -10.09
CA SER A 436 -16.71 -37.97 -10.87
C SER A 436 -18.23 -38.11 -10.62
N GLY A 437 -18.63 -38.84 -9.58
CA GLY A 437 -20.04 -39.06 -9.24
C GLY A 437 -20.79 -37.80 -8.76
N SER A 438 -22.07 -37.98 -8.42
CA SER A 438 -22.90 -36.93 -7.81
C SER A 438 -22.77 -36.89 -6.29
N PHE A 439 -22.99 -35.72 -5.70
CA PHE A 439 -23.04 -35.57 -4.24
C PHE A 439 -24.27 -36.26 -3.66
N VAL A 440 -24.06 -36.98 -2.56
CA VAL A 440 -25.10 -37.61 -1.75
C VAL A 440 -24.91 -37.19 -0.30
N GLN A 441 -25.98 -36.83 0.39
CA GLN A 441 -25.93 -36.57 1.83
C GLN A 441 -25.63 -37.85 2.60
N THR A 442 -24.53 -37.85 3.34
CA THR A 442 -24.07 -39.01 4.11
C THR A 442 -24.27 -38.83 5.61
N ALA A 443 -24.33 -37.59 6.10
CA ALA A 443 -24.50 -37.31 7.53
C ALA A 443 -25.16 -35.96 7.82
N GLU A 444 -25.69 -35.86 9.05
CA GLU A 444 -26.04 -34.60 9.70
C GLU A 444 -25.35 -34.56 11.07
N VAL A 445 -24.89 -33.37 11.47
CA VAL A 445 -24.34 -33.12 12.81
C VAL A 445 -25.04 -31.92 13.44
N ASN A 446 -25.00 -31.84 14.77
CA ASN A 446 -25.71 -30.82 15.54
C ASN A 446 -25.16 -29.40 15.30
N ALA A 447 -25.92 -28.38 15.72
CA ALA A 447 -25.46 -26.98 15.76
C ALA A 447 -24.09 -26.83 16.41
N ASN A 448 -23.32 -25.82 15.98
CA ASN A 448 -21.96 -25.53 16.43
C ASN A 448 -20.93 -26.66 16.20
N SER A 449 -21.29 -27.76 15.52
CA SER A 449 -20.32 -28.79 15.17
C SER A 449 -19.35 -28.26 14.12
N THR A 450 -18.07 -28.51 14.32
CA THR A 450 -16.99 -28.10 13.40
C THR A 450 -16.17 -29.28 12.89
N GLU A 451 -16.55 -30.50 13.27
CA GLU A 451 -15.87 -31.75 12.91
C GLU A 451 -16.88 -32.88 12.59
N TYR A 452 -16.52 -33.76 11.66
CA TYR A 452 -17.20 -35.04 11.42
C TYR A 452 -16.20 -36.12 10.98
N ILE A 453 -16.34 -37.36 11.48
CA ILE A 453 -15.52 -38.50 11.04
C ILE A 453 -16.39 -39.49 10.28
N GLU A 454 -16.01 -39.77 9.04
CA GLU A 454 -16.62 -40.82 8.22
C GLU A 454 -15.75 -42.08 8.21
N THR A 455 -16.39 -43.25 8.31
CA THR A 455 -15.71 -44.55 8.35
C THR A 455 -16.26 -45.52 7.31
N GLY A 456 -15.52 -46.61 7.04
CA GLY A 456 -15.93 -47.67 6.09
C GLY A 456 -15.77 -47.27 4.62
N LEU A 457 -14.83 -46.38 4.32
CA LEU A 457 -14.50 -45.96 2.96
C LEU A 457 -13.70 -47.03 2.23
N THR A 458 -13.88 -47.13 0.92
CA THR A 458 -13.14 -48.10 0.09
C THR A 458 -11.72 -47.61 -0.22
N TYR A 459 -10.72 -48.49 -0.03
CA TYR A 459 -9.33 -48.25 -0.40
C TYR A 459 -9.17 -47.95 -1.90
N GLY A 460 -8.26 -47.04 -2.24
CA GLY A 460 -7.97 -46.61 -3.61
C GLY A 460 -8.87 -45.50 -4.14
N GLU A 461 -10.02 -45.28 -3.52
CA GLU A 461 -11.01 -44.29 -3.98
C GLU A 461 -10.68 -42.87 -3.49
N THR A 462 -11.15 -41.88 -4.25
CA THR A 462 -11.13 -40.46 -3.86
C THR A 462 -12.54 -39.98 -3.53
N TYR A 463 -12.68 -39.40 -2.35
CA TYR A 463 -13.93 -38.84 -1.85
C TYR A 463 -13.83 -37.32 -1.76
N THR A 464 -14.79 -36.62 -2.36
CA THR A 464 -14.91 -35.16 -2.28
C THR A 464 -16.12 -34.80 -1.42
N TYR A 465 -15.93 -33.89 -0.48
CA TYR A 465 -16.91 -33.47 0.51
C TYR A 465 -17.32 -32.02 0.34
N ARG A 466 -18.55 -31.71 0.76
CA ARG A 466 -19.06 -30.35 0.98
C ARG A 466 -20.02 -30.34 2.16
N VAL A 467 -20.07 -29.24 2.91
CA VAL A 467 -20.89 -29.10 4.11
C VAL A 467 -21.76 -27.85 3.99
N ARG A 468 -23.00 -27.88 4.50
CA ARG A 468 -23.83 -26.67 4.60
C ARG A 468 -24.52 -26.60 5.97
N ALA A 469 -24.75 -25.38 6.45
CA ALA A 469 -25.54 -25.15 7.65
C ALA A 469 -27.03 -25.26 7.30
N TYR A 470 -27.84 -25.72 8.25
CA TYR A 470 -29.29 -25.79 8.09
C TYR A 470 -30.01 -25.39 9.38
N THR A 471 -31.21 -24.85 9.24
CA THR A 471 -32.22 -24.76 10.29
C THR A 471 -33.34 -25.77 10.01
N GLN A 472 -34.37 -25.83 10.86
CA GLN A 472 -35.49 -26.74 10.64
C GLN A 472 -36.18 -26.57 9.27
N VAL A 473 -36.10 -25.38 8.66
CA VAL A 473 -36.81 -25.04 7.42
C VAL A 473 -35.92 -24.46 6.31
N ASN A 474 -34.74 -23.91 6.62
CA ASN A 474 -33.86 -23.23 5.66
C ASN A 474 -32.45 -23.85 5.64
N GLN A 475 -31.67 -23.55 4.61
CA GLN A 475 -30.29 -24.01 4.42
C GLN A 475 -29.42 -22.91 3.81
N SER A 476 -28.14 -22.90 4.15
CA SER A 476 -27.15 -22.09 3.46
C SER A 476 -26.69 -22.74 2.15
N ASP A 477 -25.92 -21.98 1.38
CA ASP A 477 -25.03 -22.53 0.37
C ASP A 477 -24.02 -23.52 1.00
N TYR A 478 -23.39 -24.33 0.16
CA TYR A 478 -22.34 -25.24 0.62
C TYR A 478 -21.01 -24.52 0.81
N SER A 479 -20.16 -25.10 1.67
CA SER A 479 -18.75 -24.78 1.81
C SER A 479 -17.98 -25.00 0.51
N ASN A 480 -16.67 -24.67 0.53
CA ASN A 480 -15.75 -25.20 -0.46
C ASN A 480 -15.80 -26.74 -0.51
N GLU A 481 -15.51 -27.31 -1.68
CA GLU A 481 -15.28 -28.73 -1.84
C GLU A 481 -13.85 -29.09 -1.38
N ASN A 482 -13.66 -30.24 -0.73
CA ASN A 482 -12.33 -30.75 -0.37
C ASN A 482 -12.28 -32.27 -0.53
N SER A 483 -11.12 -32.83 -0.89
CA SER A 483 -11.00 -34.24 -1.25
C SER A 483 -9.95 -34.98 -0.43
N ALA A 484 -10.23 -36.23 -0.09
CA ALA A 484 -9.29 -37.17 0.51
C ALA A 484 -9.23 -38.46 -0.32
N GLN A 485 -8.03 -38.99 -0.52
CA GLN A 485 -7.80 -40.24 -1.26
C GLN A 485 -7.38 -41.35 -0.28
N MET A 486 -8.05 -42.50 -0.36
CA MET A 486 -7.86 -43.64 0.53
C MET A 486 -6.69 -44.52 0.08
N THR A 487 -5.50 -43.94 -0.01
CA THR A 487 -4.27 -44.65 -0.39
C THR A 487 -3.15 -44.37 0.60
N ILE A 488 -2.33 -45.39 0.88
CA ILE A 488 -1.11 -45.26 1.69
C ILE A 488 -0.05 -44.56 0.85
N GLN A 489 0.51 -43.47 1.36
CA GLN A 489 1.54 -42.72 0.64
C GLN A 489 2.88 -43.48 0.66
N THR A 490 3.53 -43.54 -0.50
CA THR A 490 4.82 -44.23 -0.67
C THR A 490 5.94 -43.52 0.11
N PRO A 491 6.80 -44.23 0.86
CA PRO A 491 7.98 -43.63 1.50
C PRO A 491 8.95 -43.05 0.47
N SER A 492 9.68 -41.99 0.82
CA SER A 492 10.59 -41.30 -0.13
C SER A 492 11.96 -41.03 0.47
N ASN A 493 12.89 -40.51 -0.34
CA ASN A 493 14.23 -40.10 0.09
C ASN A 493 15.06 -41.21 0.78
N LEU A 494 15.01 -42.43 0.25
CA LEU A 494 15.83 -43.54 0.78
C LEU A 494 17.33 -43.25 0.58
N THR A 495 18.10 -43.25 1.67
CA THR A 495 19.55 -43.07 1.68
C THR A 495 20.25 -44.17 2.48
N LEU A 496 21.52 -44.43 2.14
CA LEU A 496 22.37 -45.46 2.77
C LEU A 496 23.63 -44.83 3.35
N THR A 497 24.06 -45.26 4.55
CA THR A 497 25.38 -44.94 5.11
C THR A 497 26.08 -46.18 5.68
N THR A 498 27.40 -46.26 5.55
CA THR A 498 28.24 -47.27 6.18
C THR A 498 28.87 -46.65 7.43
N ASN A 499 28.38 -46.99 8.62
CA ASN A 499 28.93 -46.47 9.89
C ASN A 499 30.00 -47.42 10.45
N ASP A 500 30.67 -47.03 11.54
CA ASP A 500 31.75 -47.76 12.24
C ASP A 500 31.37 -49.16 12.78
N ILE A 501 30.17 -49.65 12.47
CA ILE A 501 29.73 -51.01 12.80
C ILE A 501 30.13 -51.90 11.62
N ILE A 502 31.11 -52.77 11.88
CA ILE A 502 31.67 -53.68 10.88
C ILE A 502 30.53 -54.54 10.28
N PHE A 503 30.52 -54.66 8.95
CA PHE A 503 29.57 -55.48 8.21
C PHE A 503 28.09 -55.01 8.27
N CYS A 504 27.81 -53.70 8.45
CA CYS A 504 26.45 -53.17 8.41
C CYS A 504 26.25 -51.96 7.45
N ILE A 505 25.03 -51.80 6.93
CA ILE A 505 24.54 -50.63 6.18
C ILE A 505 23.33 -50.04 6.92
N ASN A 506 23.34 -48.74 7.16
CA ASN A 506 22.22 -47.98 7.71
C ASN A 506 21.37 -47.38 6.60
N LEU A 507 20.07 -47.60 6.67
CA LEU A 507 19.05 -47.05 5.79
C LEU A 507 18.31 -45.93 6.51
N THR A 508 18.02 -44.82 5.82
CA THR A 508 17.11 -43.78 6.32
C THR A 508 16.15 -43.34 5.22
N TRP A 509 14.93 -42.95 5.57
CA TRP A 509 13.90 -42.50 4.61
C TRP A 509 12.98 -41.43 5.21
N THR A 510 12.16 -40.81 4.36
CA THR A 510 11.06 -39.92 4.74
C THR A 510 9.75 -40.70 4.79
N ASP A 511 9.07 -40.58 5.93
CA ASP A 511 7.69 -41.01 6.08
C ASP A 511 6.73 -40.00 5.46
N ASN A 512 5.90 -40.46 4.53
CA ASN A 512 4.90 -39.66 3.83
C ASN A 512 3.47 -40.02 4.22
N CYS A 513 3.30 -41.06 5.03
CA CYS A 513 2.03 -41.54 5.52
C CYS A 513 1.94 -41.18 7.01
N SER A 514 0.74 -41.02 7.55
CA SER A 514 0.56 -40.68 8.98
C SER A 514 -0.28 -41.72 9.70
N PHE A 515 -0.56 -42.84 9.04
CA PHE A 515 -1.54 -43.84 9.44
C PHE A 515 -1.15 -45.27 9.06
N GLU A 516 0.07 -45.44 8.55
CA GLU A 516 0.69 -46.73 8.37
C GLU A 516 0.91 -47.42 9.72
N VAL A 517 0.93 -48.75 9.70
CA VAL A 517 1.28 -49.59 10.85
C VAL A 517 2.79 -49.76 10.94
N GLY A 518 3.49 -49.63 9.81
CA GLY A 518 4.94 -49.72 9.73
C GLY A 518 5.47 -49.74 8.30
N PHE A 519 6.76 -50.11 8.19
CA PHE A 519 7.47 -50.22 6.92
C PHE A 519 8.06 -51.61 6.72
N ARG A 520 8.03 -52.10 5.49
CA ARG A 520 8.71 -53.32 5.04
C ARG A 520 9.97 -52.93 4.27
N ILE A 521 11.11 -53.49 4.67
CA ILE A 521 12.40 -53.28 4.03
C ILE A 521 12.76 -54.54 3.23
N GLU A 522 13.09 -54.34 1.96
CA GLU A 522 13.60 -55.40 1.09
C GLU A 522 15.01 -55.10 0.60
N ARG A 523 15.79 -56.17 0.40
CA ARG A 523 17.16 -56.13 -0.12
C ARG A 523 17.35 -57.17 -1.23
N LYS A 524 18.18 -56.84 -2.22
CA LYS A 524 18.75 -57.80 -3.19
C LYS A 524 20.25 -57.59 -3.33
N ILE A 525 20.95 -58.61 -3.83
CA ILE A 525 22.31 -58.50 -4.38
C ILE A 525 22.25 -58.36 -5.91
N GLU A 526 23.35 -57.97 -6.57
CA GLU A 526 23.42 -57.62 -8.00
C GLU A 526 22.73 -58.64 -8.95
N SER A 527 22.81 -59.95 -8.64
CA SER A 527 22.21 -61.03 -9.44
C SER A 527 20.94 -61.66 -8.83
N GLY A 528 20.41 -61.09 -7.75
CA GLY A 528 19.33 -61.68 -6.94
C GLY A 528 17.95 -61.00 -7.07
N ASN A 529 16.93 -61.63 -6.48
CA ASN A 529 15.61 -61.04 -6.29
C ASN A 529 15.54 -60.26 -4.96
N PHE A 530 14.58 -59.34 -4.84
CA PHE A 530 14.30 -58.68 -3.57
C PHE A 530 13.69 -59.67 -2.56
N GLU A 531 14.25 -59.67 -1.35
CA GLU A 531 13.74 -60.40 -0.21
C GLU A 531 13.43 -59.43 0.94
N GLN A 532 12.33 -59.65 1.66
CA GLN A 532 11.99 -58.88 2.85
C GLN A 532 12.93 -59.27 3.99
N ILE A 533 13.73 -58.31 4.44
CA ILE A 533 14.71 -58.50 5.51
C ILE A 533 14.21 -57.99 6.86
N ALA A 534 13.24 -57.05 6.87
CA ALA A 534 12.70 -56.51 8.11
C ALA A 534 11.30 -55.89 7.95
N GLU A 535 10.61 -55.80 9.09
CA GLU A 535 9.47 -54.90 9.32
C GLU A 535 9.81 -54.00 10.50
N VAL A 536 9.54 -52.71 10.36
CA VAL A 536 9.71 -51.72 11.44
C VAL A 536 8.38 -51.03 11.74
N SER A 537 8.22 -50.51 12.95
CA SER A 537 6.98 -49.88 13.42
C SER A 537 6.64 -48.58 12.69
N LEU A 538 5.39 -48.13 12.84
CA LEU A 538 4.89 -46.82 12.38
C LEU A 538 5.84 -45.66 12.76
N ASN A 539 5.89 -44.62 11.92
CA ASN A 539 6.81 -43.48 12.04
C ASN A 539 8.32 -43.83 12.11
N THR A 540 8.74 -45.09 11.93
CA THR A 540 10.16 -45.42 11.87
C THR A 540 10.75 -44.90 10.56
N THR A 541 11.88 -44.20 10.64
CA THR A 541 12.55 -43.60 9.46
C THR A 541 13.97 -44.11 9.27
N GLU A 542 14.38 -45.12 10.02
CA GLU A 542 15.73 -45.71 9.94
C GLU A 542 15.73 -47.22 10.21
N TYR A 543 16.70 -47.92 9.62
CA TYR A 543 16.93 -49.35 9.84
C TYR A 543 18.40 -49.71 9.58
N THR A 544 19.00 -50.55 10.42
CA THR A 544 20.37 -51.04 10.25
C THR A 544 20.37 -52.51 9.84
N ASP A 545 20.92 -52.79 8.66
CA ASP A 545 21.12 -54.14 8.15
C ASP A 545 22.57 -54.60 8.40
N CYS A 546 22.77 -55.75 9.03
CA CYS A 546 24.07 -56.22 9.52
C CYS A 546 24.41 -57.64 9.05
N GLY A 547 25.70 -58.01 9.15
CA GLY A 547 26.20 -59.33 8.74
C GLY A 547 26.46 -59.43 7.23
N LEU A 548 26.73 -58.30 6.58
CA LEU A 548 26.93 -58.18 5.15
C LEU A 548 28.38 -58.48 4.75
N GLY A 549 28.58 -59.16 3.61
CA GLY A 549 29.91 -59.33 3.00
C GLY A 549 30.48 -58.03 2.40
N THR A 550 31.81 -57.94 2.35
CA THR A 550 32.56 -56.81 1.75
C THR A 550 32.59 -56.89 0.23
N ASP A 551 32.71 -55.74 -0.45
CA ASP A 551 32.73 -55.62 -1.91
C ASP A 551 31.51 -56.26 -2.63
N ILE A 552 30.41 -56.50 -1.91
CA ILE A 552 29.12 -56.94 -2.47
C ILE A 552 28.19 -55.72 -2.55
N GLU A 553 27.58 -55.51 -3.72
CA GLU A 553 26.54 -54.50 -3.89
C GLU A 553 25.18 -54.99 -3.35
N TYR A 554 24.63 -54.23 -2.41
CA TYR A 554 23.29 -54.43 -1.86
C TYR A 554 22.36 -53.32 -2.31
N THR A 555 21.23 -53.68 -2.91
CA THR A 555 20.18 -52.73 -3.31
C THR A 555 18.96 -52.88 -2.42
N TYR A 556 18.45 -51.77 -1.91
CA TYR A 556 17.34 -51.69 -0.95
C TYR A 556 16.13 -50.94 -1.52
N ARG A 557 14.93 -51.31 -1.05
CA ARG A 557 13.68 -50.57 -1.26
C ARG A 557 12.74 -50.74 -0.07
N ILE A 558 11.87 -49.76 0.16
CA ILE A 558 11.02 -49.69 1.36
C ILE A 558 9.58 -49.36 0.96
N ARG A 559 8.58 -49.92 1.65
CA ARG A 559 7.17 -49.52 1.51
C ARG A 559 6.49 -49.40 2.86
N ALA A 560 5.56 -48.46 2.99
CA ALA A 560 4.63 -48.37 4.11
C ALA A 560 3.48 -49.38 3.95
N TYR A 561 2.96 -49.89 5.05
CA TYR A 561 1.83 -50.82 5.06
C TYR A 561 0.84 -50.54 6.21
N THR A 562 -0.42 -50.90 6.01
CA THR A 562 -1.47 -50.97 7.05
C THR A 562 -1.80 -52.43 7.35
N LEU A 563 -2.75 -52.71 8.25
CA LEU A 563 -3.21 -54.08 8.51
C LEU A 563 -3.75 -54.81 7.26
N LEU A 564 -4.25 -54.06 6.27
CA LEU A 564 -4.98 -54.61 5.13
C LEU A 564 -4.34 -54.29 3.79
N ASN A 565 -3.60 -53.18 3.67
CA ASN A 565 -3.08 -52.69 2.40
C ASN A 565 -1.60 -52.30 2.51
N GLN A 566 -0.98 -52.03 1.36
CA GLN A 566 0.41 -51.59 1.27
C GLN A 566 0.59 -50.55 0.18
N SER A 567 1.51 -49.62 0.38
CA SER A 567 1.94 -48.65 -0.63
C SER A 567 2.80 -49.31 -1.71
N ASN A 568 3.09 -48.55 -2.77
CA ASN A 568 4.18 -48.89 -3.68
C ASN A 568 5.52 -48.82 -2.93
N TYR A 569 6.58 -49.40 -3.52
CA TYR A 569 7.93 -49.23 -2.98
C TYR A 569 8.50 -47.83 -3.30
N SER A 570 9.37 -47.37 -2.42
CA SER A 570 10.29 -46.24 -2.64
C SER A 570 11.18 -46.49 -3.85
N ASP A 571 11.92 -45.46 -4.24
CA ASP A 571 13.06 -45.62 -5.13
C ASP A 571 14.07 -46.63 -4.55
N GLU A 572 14.78 -47.34 -5.44
CA GLU A 572 15.83 -48.29 -5.08
C GLU A 572 17.15 -47.58 -4.78
N LYS A 573 17.91 -48.05 -3.78
CA LYS A 573 19.23 -47.49 -3.44
C LYS A 573 20.28 -48.58 -3.22
N THR A 574 21.49 -48.38 -3.77
CA THR A 574 22.58 -49.38 -3.75
C THR A 574 23.79 -48.90 -2.94
N GLY A 575 24.42 -49.80 -2.18
CA GLY A 575 25.65 -49.56 -1.39
C GLY A 575 26.43 -50.85 -1.10
N HIS A 576 27.68 -50.74 -0.61
CA HIS A 576 28.59 -51.85 -0.29
C HIS A 576 29.49 -51.52 0.92
N ILE A 577 30.21 -52.51 1.46
CA ILE A 577 31.10 -52.36 2.63
C ILE A 577 32.56 -52.58 2.23
N ASN A 578 33.47 -51.73 2.71
CA ASN A 578 34.93 -51.81 2.49
C ASN A 578 35.67 -51.99 3.84
N GLU A 579 36.51 -53.03 4.00
CA GLU A 579 37.37 -53.25 5.19
C GLU A 579 38.88 -53.08 4.84
N THR A 580 39.65 -52.46 5.73
CA THR A 580 41.10 -52.25 5.58
C THR A 580 41.85 -52.44 6.90
N ILE A 581 43.13 -52.81 6.87
CA ILE A 581 44.03 -52.91 8.03
C ILE A 581 45.25 -51.99 7.87
N THR A 582 45.78 -51.45 8.96
CA THR A 582 46.98 -50.59 8.96
C THR A 582 48.11 -51.23 9.76
N ASP A 583 49.33 -51.26 9.22
CA ASP A 583 50.54 -51.73 9.95
C ASP A 583 51.19 -50.64 10.82
N ILE A 584 52.28 -50.98 11.51
CA ILE A 584 53.02 -50.07 12.40
C ILE A 584 53.66 -48.88 11.67
N ASP A 585 53.86 -48.98 10.36
CA ASP A 585 54.42 -47.91 9.53
C ASP A 585 53.34 -47.00 8.93
N GLY A 586 52.06 -47.30 9.19
CA GLY A 586 50.93 -46.56 8.64
C GLY A 586 50.51 -47.01 7.24
N ASN A 587 51.03 -48.12 6.72
CA ASN A 587 50.56 -48.65 5.44
C ASN A 587 49.16 -49.23 5.63
N VAL A 588 48.19 -48.76 4.83
CA VAL A 588 46.83 -49.30 4.78
C VAL A 588 46.77 -50.39 3.71
N TYR A 589 46.09 -51.49 4.04
CA TYR A 589 45.92 -52.65 3.17
C TYR A 589 44.46 -53.03 3.10
N LYS A 590 43.98 -53.36 1.91
CA LYS A 590 42.67 -53.98 1.70
C LYS A 590 42.64 -55.38 2.32
N THR A 591 41.48 -55.76 2.84
CA THR A 591 41.25 -57.09 3.39
C THR A 591 40.07 -57.76 2.71
N VAL A 592 40.08 -59.09 2.68
CA VAL A 592 39.00 -59.90 2.12
C VAL A 592 38.70 -61.06 3.05
N LYS A 593 37.42 -61.34 3.29
CA LYS A 593 37.01 -62.54 4.02
C LYS A 593 36.93 -63.72 3.05
N ILE A 594 37.70 -64.79 3.32
CA ILE A 594 37.72 -66.03 2.55
C ILE A 594 37.48 -67.19 3.50
N GLY A 595 36.30 -67.82 3.37
CA GLY A 595 35.82 -68.77 4.37
C GLY A 595 35.61 -68.08 5.71
N ASP A 596 36.14 -68.69 6.78
CA ASP A 596 36.07 -68.12 8.12
C ASP A 596 37.22 -67.16 8.42
N GLN A 597 38.22 -67.05 7.54
CA GLN A 597 39.42 -66.24 7.75
C GLN A 597 39.34 -64.91 7.01
N ILE A 598 40.00 -63.89 7.55
CA ILE A 598 40.19 -62.59 6.90
C ILE A 598 41.64 -62.48 6.46
N TRP A 599 41.85 -62.32 5.15
CA TRP A 599 43.15 -62.25 4.51
C TRP A 599 43.44 -60.83 4.06
N MET A 600 44.70 -60.39 4.15
CA MET A 600 45.13 -59.19 3.42
C MET A 600 45.01 -59.48 1.92
N ALA A 601 44.49 -58.54 1.13
CA ALA A 601 44.44 -58.60 -0.33
C ALA A 601 45.71 -58.02 -0.99
N GLU A 602 46.63 -57.48 -0.19
CA GLU A 602 47.88 -56.86 -0.62
C GLU A 602 49.07 -57.45 0.13
N ASN A 603 50.25 -57.47 -0.53
CA ASN A 603 51.49 -57.92 0.11
C ASN A 603 52.01 -56.90 1.11
N LEU A 604 52.65 -57.37 2.17
CA LEU A 604 53.16 -56.55 3.27
C LEU A 604 54.27 -55.58 2.79
N LYS A 605 54.22 -54.34 3.28
CA LYS A 605 55.10 -53.22 2.95
C LYS A 605 55.93 -52.73 4.16
N VAL A 606 55.77 -53.39 5.32
CA VAL A 606 56.32 -52.98 6.62
C VAL A 606 57.86 -53.03 6.68
N THR A 607 58.44 -52.15 7.47
CA THR A 607 59.89 -51.97 7.67
C THR A 607 60.30 -52.11 9.12
N HIS A 608 59.33 -52.16 10.04
CA HIS A 608 59.54 -52.43 11.45
C HIS A 608 58.81 -53.72 11.87
N TYR A 609 59.38 -54.43 12.83
CA TYR A 609 58.64 -55.41 13.60
C TYR A 609 57.55 -54.72 14.43
N ARG A 610 56.55 -55.48 14.89
CA ARG A 610 55.41 -54.98 15.66
C ARG A 610 55.81 -54.25 16.95
N ASN A 611 56.98 -54.54 17.51
CA ASN A 611 57.51 -53.82 18.68
C ASN A 611 58.23 -52.50 18.34
N GLY A 612 58.23 -52.09 17.08
CA GLY A 612 58.89 -50.87 16.58
C GLY A 612 60.38 -51.04 16.24
N ALA A 613 60.96 -52.23 16.41
CA ALA A 613 62.34 -52.46 16.01
C ALA A 613 62.48 -52.49 14.49
N GLU A 614 63.45 -51.79 13.93
CA GLU A 614 63.73 -51.81 12.49
C GLU A 614 64.11 -53.21 12.01
N ILE A 615 63.56 -53.58 10.85
CA ILE A 615 64.01 -54.73 10.05
C ILE A 615 65.11 -54.19 9.12
N PRO A 616 66.34 -54.73 9.15
CA PRO A 616 67.41 -54.28 8.28
C PRO A 616 67.04 -54.35 6.79
N ASN A 617 67.17 -53.21 6.07
CA ASN A 617 67.12 -53.18 4.61
C ASN A 617 68.50 -53.50 4.04
N VAL A 618 68.68 -54.70 3.50
CA VAL A 618 69.99 -55.16 3.01
C VAL A 618 69.94 -55.20 1.50
N THR A 619 70.63 -54.29 0.81
CA THR A 619 70.60 -54.19 -0.67
C THR A 619 71.80 -54.82 -1.34
N ASP A 620 72.92 -55.00 -0.64
CA ASP A 620 74.14 -55.63 -1.15
C ASP A 620 74.02 -57.16 -1.21
N ASN A 621 74.48 -57.76 -2.31
CA ASN A 621 74.32 -59.19 -2.59
C ASN A 621 75.17 -60.07 -1.68
N THR A 622 76.42 -59.66 -1.42
CA THR A 622 77.34 -60.40 -0.55
C THR A 622 76.79 -60.43 0.88
N SER A 623 76.34 -59.27 1.35
CA SER A 623 75.73 -59.10 2.67
C SER A 623 74.45 -59.92 2.81
N TRP A 624 73.59 -59.94 1.79
CA TRP A 624 72.36 -60.74 1.78
C TRP A 624 72.64 -62.24 1.90
N SER A 625 73.60 -62.76 1.13
CA SER A 625 73.97 -64.18 1.13
C SER A 625 74.54 -64.69 2.47
N ALA A 626 75.02 -63.77 3.33
CA ALA A 626 75.58 -64.09 4.63
C ALA A 626 74.57 -63.97 5.78
N LEU A 627 73.31 -63.58 5.51
CA LEU A 627 72.33 -63.31 6.55
C LEU A 627 71.89 -64.59 7.28
N THR A 628 71.89 -64.52 8.61
CA THR A 628 71.26 -65.49 9.52
C THR A 628 70.21 -64.84 10.42
N THR A 629 69.88 -63.57 10.15
CA THR A 629 68.92 -62.73 10.87
C THR A 629 67.92 -62.10 9.91
N GLY A 630 66.81 -61.60 10.45
CA GLY A 630 65.74 -61.00 9.65
C GLY A 630 66.17 -59.77 8.87
N ALA A 631 65.83 -59.72 7.58
CA ALA A 631 66.06 -58.59 6.70
C ALA A 631 64.96 -58.50 5.62
N TYR A 632 64.84 -57.31 5.03
CA TYR A 632 64.01 -57.09 3.85
C TYR A 632 64.79 -56.39 2.73
N CYS A 633 64.21 -56.41 1.53
CA CYS A 633 64.61 -55.57 0.41
C CYS A 633 63.39 -55.26 -0.48
N ASN A 634 63.58 -54.34 -1.42
CA ASN A 634 62.63 -54.12 -2.51
C ASN A 634 63.09 -54.91 -3.73
N TYR A 635 62.17 -55.38 -4.56
CA TYR A 635 62.54 -55.99 -5.83
C TYR A 635 63.43 -55.03 -6.64
N ASP A 636 64.57 -55.50 -7.16
CA ASP A 636 65.60 -54.69 -7.83
C ASP A 636 66.15 -53.50 -7.01
N ASN A 637 65.95 -53.49 -5.70
CA ASN A 637 66.17 -52.34 -4.82
C ASN A 637 65.36 -51.08 -5.22
N ASP A 638 64.27 -51.23 -5.99
CA ASP A 638 63.43 -50.13 -6.49
C ASP A 638 62.22 -49.88 -5.56
N ALA A 639 62.17 -48.69 -4.95
CA ALA A 639 61.07 -48.29 -4.07
C ALA A 639 59.72 -48.19 -4.79
N ASN A 640 59.69 -47.96 -6.10
CA ASN A 640 58.44 -47.86 -6.86
C ASN A 640 57.70 -49.21 -6.96
N LYS A 641 58.42 -50.33 -6.78
CA LYS A 641 57.83 -51.67 -6.79
C LYS A 641 57.03 -51.98 -5.53
N VAL A 642 57.26 -51.25 -4.44
CA VAL A 642 56.64 -51.52 -3.14
C VAL A 642 55.13 -51.32 -3.17
N VAL A 643 54.64 -50.30 -3.89
CA VAL A 643 53.20 -49.99 -3.96
C VAL A 643 52.42 -51.14 -4.58
N THR A 644 52.97 -51.77 -5.62
CA THR A 644 52.31 -52.86 -6.34
C THR A 644 52.59 -54.22 -5.71
N TYR A 645 53.85 -54.54 -5.41
CA TYR A 645 54.26 -55.91 -5.09
C TYR A 645 54.55 -56.13 -3.60
N GLY A 646 54.54 -55.08 -2.78
CA GLY A 646 55.04 -55.15 -1.41
C GLY A 646 56.57 -55.25 -1.35
N ARG A 647 57.08 -55.73 -0.22
CA ARG A 647 58.51 -55.97 0.00
C ARG A 647 58.83 -57.46 0.05
N LEU A 648 60.09 -57.78 -0.17
CA LEU A 648 60.62 -59.13 -0.06
C LEU A 648 61.36 -59.29 1.26
N TYR A 649 60.99 -60.29 2.04
CA TYR A 649 61.55 -60.59 3.35
C TYR A 649 62.26 -61.93 3.31
N ASN A 650 63.38 -62.05 4.02
CA ASN A 650 63.91 -63.38 4.32
C ASN A 650 63.07 -64.06 5.40
N TRP A 651 63.14 -65.40 5.48
CA TRP A 651 62.29 -66.13 6.42
C TRP A 651 62.64 -65.84 7.89
N TYR A 652 63.88 -65.43 8.17
CA TYR A 652 64.28 -64.99 9.50
C TYR A 652 63.50 -63.77 10.00
N ALA A 653 63.05 -62.86 9.10
CA ALA A 653 62.18 -61.76 9.46
C ALA A 653 60.73 -62.22 9.69
N VAL A 654 60.29 -63.23 8.94
CA VAL A 654 58.96 -63.83 9.06
C VAL A 654 58.78 -64.53 10.41
N ASN A 655 59.78 -65.31 10.83
CA ASN A 655 59.73 -66.09 12.07
C ASN A 655 60.47 -65.42 13.25
N ASP A 656 60.61 -64.09 13.23
CA ASP A 656 61.18 -63.34 14.35
C ASP A 656 60.15 -63.21 15.48
N SER A 657 60.58 -63.42 16.72
CA SER A 657 59.74 -63.24 17.93
C SER A 657 59.08 -61.86 18.05
N ARG A 658 59.64 -60.83 17.41
CA ARG A 658 59.11 -59.46 17.41
C ARG A 658 57.91 -59.28 16.48
N ASN A 659 57.65 -60.26 15.61
CA ASN A 659 56.53 -60.40 14.67
C ASN A 659 56.42 -59.28 13.63
N ILE A 660 56.26 -59.66 12.36
CA ILE A 660 56.17 -58.70 11.25
C ILE A 660 54.74 -58.27 10.93
N ALA A 661 53.73 -59.06 11.33
CA ALA A 661 52.33 -58.77 10.99
C ALA A 661 51.73 -57.67 11.90
N PRO A 662 50.71 -56.92 11.43
CA PRO A 662 49.95 -55.98 12.24
C PRO A 662 49.36 -56.60 13.52
N THR A 663 49.01 -55.77 14.50
CA THR A 663 48.36 -56.25 15.74
C THR A 663 47.05 -56.97 15.43
N GLY A 664 46.88 -58.18 15.98
CA GLY A 664 45.71 -59.03 15.72
C GLY A 664 45.80 -59.86 14.43
N TRP A 665 46.91 -59.77 13.69
CA TRP A 665 47.18 -60.54 12.48
C TRP A 665 48.47 -61.36 12.65
N HIS A 666 48.66 -62.38 11.81
CA HIS A 666 49.89 -63.17 11.76
C HIS A 666 50.22 -63.60 10.33
N VAL A 667 51.47 -64.03 10.11
CA VAL A 667 51.86 -64.67 8.84
C VAL A 667 51.26 -66.09 8.84
N PRO A 668 50.55 -66.50 7.78
CA PRO A 668 49.85 -67.77 7.72
C PRO A 668 50.81 -68.95 7.87
N THR A 669 50.39 -69.92 8.66
CA THR A 669 50.98 -71.26 8.72
C THR A 669 50.63 -72.07 7.47
N ASP A 670 51.29 -73.20 7.29
CA ASP A 670 51.01 -74.12 6.19
C ASP A 670 49.56 -74.67 6.23
N ALA A 671 49.02 -74.88 7.43
CA ALA A 671 47.64 -75.35 7.64
C ALA A 671 46.59 -74.30 7.26
N GLU A 672 46.86 -73.01 7.50
CA GLU A 672 45.95 -71.93 7.11
C GLU A 672 45.98 -71.70 5.60
N TRP A 673 47.15 -71.81 4.98
CA TRP A 673 47.24 -71.88 3.52
C TRP A 673 46.44 -73.06 2.96
N GLN A 674 46.50 -74.23 3.59
CA GLN A 674 45.71 -75.39 3.17
C GLN A 674 44.21 -75.14 3.34
N THR A 675 43.79 -74.51 4.44
CA THR A 675 42.41 -74.12 4.70
C THR A 675 41.87 -73.19 3.62
N LEU A 676 42.65 -72.16 3.26
CA LEU A 676 42.34 -71.25 2.16
C LEU A 676 42.19 -72.01 0.83
N VAL A 677 43.15 -72.87 0.51
CA VAL A 677 43.13 -73.64 -0.74
C VAL A 677 41.94 -74.59 -0.82
N ASP A 678 41.64 -75.31 0.27
CA ASP A 678 40.53 -76.26 0.32
C ASP A 678 39.19 -75.52 0.17
N TYR A 679 39.04 -74.37 0.82
CA TYR A 679 37.87 -73.49 0.65
C TYR A 679 37.68 -73.07 -0.82
N LEU A 680 38.78 -72.79 -1.53
CA LEU A 680 38.73 -72.36 -2.92
C LEU A 680 38.56 -73.51 -3.93
N GLY A 681 38.51 -74.76 -3.48
CA GLY A 681 38.26 -75.94 -4.32
C GLY A 681 39.49 -76.80 -4.59
N GLY A 682 40.56 -76.64 -3.80
CA GLY A 682 41.76 -77.47 -3.83
C GLY A 682 42.88 -76.95 -4.72
N ASN A 683 44.07 -77.57 -4.59
CA ASN A 683 45.34 -77.09 -5.16
C ASN A 683 45.31 -76.85 -6.68
N ILE A 684 44.45 -77.53 -7.43
CA ILE A 684 44.40 -77.47 -8.90
C ILE A 684 43.52 -76.36 -9.49
N VAL A 685 42.71 -75.70 -8.65
CA VAL A 685 41.81 -74.60 -9.06
C VAL A 685 42.03 -73.35 -8.20
N ALA A 686 42.50 -73.48 -6.95
CA ALA A 686 42.62 -72.35 -6.05
C ALA A 686 43.47 -71.19 -6.62
N GLY A 687 44.51 -71.50 -7.42
CA GLY A 687 45.36 -70.48 -8.03
C GLY A 687 44.61 -69.59 -9.02
N ASP A 688 43.62 -70.13 -9.73
CA ASP A 688 42.76 -69.35 -10.64
C ASP A 688 41.97 -68.29 -9.88
N LYS A 689 41.36 -68.70 -8.76
CA LYS A 689 40.54 -67.81 -7.93
C LYS A 689 41.36 -66.79 -7.14
N MET A 690 42.65 -67.05 -6.92
CA MET A 690 43.53 -66.19 -6.14
C MET A 690 44.28 -65.15 -6.97
N LYS A 691 44.72 -65.48 -8.18
CA LYS A 691 45.52 -64.55 -9.02
C LYS A 691 44.69 -63.36 -9.48
N GLU A 692 45.34 -62.20 -9.58
CA GLU A 692 44.80 -61.05 -10.31
C GLU A 692 44.32 -61.48 -11.70
N ALA A 693 43.09 -61.13 -12.06
CA ALA A 693 42.53 -61.44 -13.37
C ALA A 693 43.20 -60.60 -14.48
N GLY A 694 43.37 -61.21 -15.66
CA GLY A 694 44.03 -60.56 -16.81
C GLY A 694 45.56 -60.62 -16.73
N THR A 695 46.25 -59.81 -17.54
CA THR A 695 47.73 -59.86 -17.69
C THR A 695 48.37 -58.50 -17.43
N THR A 696 47.81 -57.72 -16.49
CA THR A 696 48.33 -56.39 -16.14
C THR A 696 49.69 -56.52 -15.48
N HIS A 697 49.80 -57.36 -14.44
CA HIS A 697 51.06 -57.64 -13.75
C HIS A 697 51.61 -59.03 -14.07
N TRP A 698 50.76 -60.00 -14.37
CA TRP A 698 51.16 -61.35 -14.77
C TRP A 698 51.53 -61.41 -16.25
N TYR A 699 52.57 -62.16 -16.59
CA TYR A 699 52.86 -62.53 -17.97
C TYR A 699 51.73 -63.34 -18.59
N SER A 700 51.56 -63.19 -19.89
CA SER A 700 50.65 -64.02 -20.68
C SER A 700 51.14 -65.48 -20.67
N PRO A 701 50.26 -66.48 -20.42
CA PRO A 701 48.80 -66.38 -20.51
C PRO A 701 48.04 -66.00 -19.23
N ASN A 702 48.66 -65.99 -18.05
CA ASN A 702 47.99 -65.96 -16.74
C ASN A 702 46.80 -66.93 -16.66
N THR A 703 47.05 -68.21 -16.96
CA THR A 703 46.03 -69.24 -17.15
C THR A 703 45.02 -69.26 -16.00
N GLY A 704 43.73 -69.14 -16.35
CA GLY A 704 42.58 -69.35 -15.47
C GLY A 704 42.30 -68.27 -14.43
N ALA A 705 43.08 -67.18 -14.35
CA ALA A 705 42.94 -66.19 -13.29
C ALA A 705 41.59 -65.42 -13.33
N THR A 706 40.79 -65.55 -12.27
CA THR A 706 39.49 -64.86 -12.09
C THR A 706 39.48 -63.88 -10.92
N ASN A 707 40.37 -64.05 -9.94
CA ASN A 707 40.36 -63.32 -8.67
C ASN A 707 39.03 -63.41 -7.89
N GLU A 708 38.21 -64.45 -8.09
CA GLU A 708 36.92 -64.62 -7.41
C GLU A 708 37.01 -64.62 -5.88
N SER A 709 38.16 -65.00 -5.32
CA SER A 709 38.34 -64.98 -3.86
C SER A 709 38.64 -63.60 -3.29
N GLY A 710 38.91 -62.60 -4.14
CA GLY A 710 39.41 -61.29 -3.75
C GLY A 710 40.82 -61.30 -3.15
N PHE A 711 41.52 -62.45 -3.15
CA PHE A 711 42.88 -62.55 -2.65
C PHE A 711 43.85 -61.66 -3.46
N LEU A 712 43.66 -61.46 -4.75
CA LEU A 712 44.46 -60.53 -5.57
C LEU A 712 45.97 -60.82 -5.53
N ALA A 713 46.36 -62.06 -5.76
CA ALA A 713 47.77 -62.46 -5.81
C ALA A 713 48.49 -61.80 -7.01
N LEU A 714 49.65 -61.20 -6.73
CA LEU A 714 50.51 -60.51 -7.69
C LEU A 714 51.88 -61.18 -7.82
N PRO A 715 52.50 -61.17 -9.02
CA PRO A 715 53.76 -61.86 -9.30
C PRO A 715 54.98 -61.02 -8.89
N GLY A 716 55.16 -60.84 -7.58
CA GLY A 716 56.23 -60.01 -7.02
C GLY A 716 57.66 -60.55 -7.22
N GLY A 717 57.82 -61.74 -7.80
CA GLY A 717 59.13 -62.38 -7.96
C GLY A 717 59.81 -62.69 -6.62
N CYS A 718 61.12 -62.91 -6.66
CA CYS A 718 61.91 -63.20 -5.48
C CYS A 718 63.33 -62.63 -5.52
N ARG A 719 64.00 -62.70 -4.36
CA ARG A 719 65.45 -62.51 -4.25
C ARG A 719 66.14 -63.82 -3.89
N LEU A 720 67.11 -64.21 -4.70
CA LEU A 720 67.88 -65.45 -4.55
C LEU A 720 68.91 -65.34 -3.42
N VAL A 721 69.42 -66.47 -2.91
CA VAL A 721 70.56 -66.53 -1.95
C VAL A 721 71.77 -65.77 -2.46
N SER A 722 72.03 -65.79 -3.77
CA SER A 722 73.13 -65.03 -4.39
C SER A 722 72.94 -63.51 -4.35
N GLY A 723 71.79 -63.04 -3.87
CA GLY A 723 71.40 -61.63 -3.79
C GLY A 723 70.75 -61.08 -5.07
N THR A 724 70.76 -61.83 -6.18
CA THR A 724 70.10 -61.43 -7.44
C THR A 724 68.57 -61.57 -7.40
N TYR A 725 67.87 -60.84 -8.26
CA TYR A 725 66.40 -60.83 -8.35
C TYR A 725 65.93 -61.59 -9.58
N ASP A 726 64.81 -62.31 -9.46
CA ASP A 726 64.26 -63.09 -10.56
C ASP A 726 62.72 -63.23 -10.47
N TYR A 727 62.10 -63.64 -11.58
CA TYR A 727 60.70 -64.05 -11.73
C TYR A 727 59.61 -62.99 -11.49
N ILE A 728 59.91 -61.68 -11.43
CA ILE A 728 58.85 -60.67 -11.45
C ILE A 728 57.99 -60.80 -12.72
N GLY A 729 56.66 -60.74 -12.56
CA GLY A 729 55.70 -60.99 -13.64
C GLY A 729 55.45 -62.47 -13.96
N HIS A 730 56.33 -63.38 -13.52
CA HIS A 730 56.25 -64.81 -13.82
C HIS A 730 55.67 -65.63 -12.65
N ASP A 731 56.18 -65.40 -11.43
CA ASP A 731 55.76 -66.10 -10.22
C ASP A 731 55.46 -65.14 -9.07
N GLY A 732 54.48 -65.50 -8.26
CA GLY A 732 54.24 -64.92 -6.95
C GLY A 732 54.67 -65.89 -5.85
N TYR A 733 55.51 -65.43 -4.93
CA TYR A 733 56.03 -66.23 -3.82
C TYR A 733 55.63 -65.63 -2.47
N TRP A 734 55.09 -66.46 -1.57
CA TRP A 734 54.72 -66.05 -0.22
C TRP A 734 55.27 -66.99 0.84
N TRP A 735 55.92 -66.43 1.86
CA TRP A 735 56.35 -67.23 3.01
C TRP A 735 55.17 -67.80 3.80
N SER A 736 55.34 -69.02 4.29
CA SER A 736 54.58 -69.57 5.43
C SER A 736 55.39 -69.38 6.71
N ALA A 737 54.70 -69.23 7.84
CA ALA A 737 55.34 -69.21 9.16
C ALA A 737 55.95 -70.56 9.56
N LEU A 738 55.71 -71.65 8.81
CA LEU A 738 56.17 -73.00 9.16
C LEU A 738 57.62 -73.27 8.71
N GLU A 739 58.45 -73.68 9.67
CA GLU A 739 59.81 -74.16 9.41
C GLU A 739 59.78 -75.56 8.78
N GLY A 740 60.57 -75.78 7.72
CA GLY A 740 60.71 -77.10 7.07
C GLY A 740 61.89 -77.90 7.62
N SER A 741 63.03 -77.25 7.81
CA SER A 741 64.23 -77.79 8.47
C SER A 741 65.14 -76.64 8.93
N SER A 742 66.32 -76.96 9.48
CA SER A 742 67.25 -75.94 9.98
C SER A 742 67.58 -74.85 8.96
N ASN A 743 67.67 -75.20 7.67
CA ASN A 743 68.03 -74.26 6.59
C ASN A 743 66.86 -73.89 5.67
N TYR A 744 65.73 -74.62 5.76
CA TYR A 744 64.64 -74.49 4.80
C TYR A 744 63.30 -74.15 5.49
N ALA A 745 62.47 -73.34 4.84
CA ALA A 745 61.13 -72.98 5.31
C ALA A 745 60.07 -73.13 4.22
N TRP A 746 58.82 -73.30 4.63
CA TRP A 746 57.71 -73.47 3.70
C TRP A 746 57.32 -72.15 3.04
N TYR A 747 56.99 -72.21 1.75
CA TYR A 747 56.42 -71.10 1.00
C TYR A 747 55.30 -71.60 0.07
N ARG A 748 54.53 -70.66 -0.46
CA ARG A 748 53.54 -70.88 -1.51
C ARG A 748 53.96 -70.17 -2.79
N VAL A 749 53.72 -70.82 -3.92
CA VAL A 749 53.98 -70.26 -5.25
C VAL A 749 52.78 -70.40 -6.16
N LEU A 750 52.52 -69.32 -6.90
CA LEU A 750 51.59 -69.25 -8.01
C LEU A 750 52.37 -68.90 -9.28
N ASN A 751 52.12 -69.63 -10.35
CA ASN A 751 52.80 -69.45 -11.63
C ASN A 751 51.85 -68.95 -12.72
N TYR A 752 52.34 -68.09 -13.62
CA TYR A 752 51.55 -67.52 -14.72
C TYR A 752 50.97 -68.56 -15.68
N SER A 753 51.58 -69.74 -15.84
CA SER A 753 51.20 -70.72 -16.87
C SER A 753 50.16 -71.75 -16.42
N ASN A 754 49.81 -71.82 -15.13
CA ASN A 754 48.89 -72.82 -14.58
C ASN A 754 48.05 -72.30 -13.40
N SER A 755 47.14 -73.16 -12.94
CA SER A 755 46.13 -72.88 -11.91
C SER A 755 46.52 -73.36 -10.50
N TYR A 756 47.76 -73.85 -10.35
CA TYR A 756 48.18 -74.54 -9.14
C TYR A 756 48.60 -73.58 -8.04
N VAL A 757 48.14 -73.83 -6.81
CA VAL A 757 48.81 -73.35 -5.59
C VAL A 757 49.75 -74.46 -5.15
N ASN A 758 51.05 -74.24 -5.27
CA ASN A 758 52.04 -75.24 -4.85
C ASN A 758 52.73 -74.82 -3.54
N GLY A 759 52.97 -75.79 -2.67
CA GLY A 759 53.75 -75.63 -1.44
C GLY A 759 55.06 -76.40 -1.51
N TYR A 760 56.17 -75.72 -1.24
CA TYR A 760 57.50 -76.33 -1.16
C TYR A 760 58.29 -75.75 0.01
N THR A 761 59.43 -76.36 0.32
CA THR A 761 60.43 -75.78 1.23
C THR A 761 61.59 -75.18 0.44
N TYR A 762 62.09 -74.03 0.86
CA TYR A 762 63.24 -73.35 0.25
C TYR A 762 64.15 -72.72 1.30
N ASP A 763 65.38 -72.38 0.90
CA ASP A 763 66.37 -71.75 1.76
C ASP A 763 65.82 -70.47 2.42
N LYS A 764 65.99 -70.37 3.75
CA LYS A 764 65.49 -69.26 4.57
C LYS A 764 66.03 -67.89 4.18
N GLN A 765 67.15 -67.84 3.46
CA GLN A 765 67.76 -66.60 2.98
C GLN A 765 67.07 -66.02 1.74
N TYR A 766 66.16 -66.74 1.08
CA TYR A 766 65.42 -66.18 -0.06
C TYR A 766 64.54 -65.01 0.38
N GLY A 767 64.40 -64.00 -0.47
CA GLY A 767 63.44 -62.92 -0.28
C GLY A 767 62.13 -63.25 -0.97
N PHE A 768 61.06 -63.52 -0.20
CA PHE A 768 59.70 -63.71 -0.71
C PHE A 768 58.74 -62.69 -0.11
N SER A 769 57.58 -62.50 -0.75
CA SER A 769 56.53 -61.62 -0.23
C SER A 769 55.87 -62.23 1.01
N VAL A 770 55.15 -61.41 1.78
CA VAL A 770 54.38 -61.85 2.95
C VAL A 770 52.95 -61.36 2.80
N ARG A 771 52.00 -62.23 3.12
CA ARG A 771 50.58 -61.94 3.31
C ARG A 771 50.24 -62.26 4.75
N CYS A 772 49.36 -61.49 5.40
CA CYS A 772 48.89 -61.81 6.74
C CYS A 772 47.44 -62.28 6.71
N VAL A 773 47.09 -63.06 7.73
CA VAL A 773 45.75 -63.59 7.99
C VAL A 773 45.33 -63.27 9.44
N ARG A 774 44.03 -63.19 9.68
CA ARG A 774 43.38 -63.14 10.98
C ARG A 774 42.20 -64.11 10.97
N ASP A 775 42.07 -64.89 12.03
CA ASP A 775 40.93 -65.79 12.24
C ASP A 775 39.66 -65.05 12.70
#